data_AF-A0A1V5RPQ7-F1
#
_entry.id   AF-A0A1V5RPQ7-F1
#
_cell.length_a   1.000
_cell.length_b   1.000
_cell.length_c   1.000
_cell.angle_alpha   90.00
_cell.angle_beta   90.00
_cell.angle_gamma   90.00
#
_symmetry.space_group_name_H-M   'P 1'
#
loop_
_entity.id
_entity.type
_entity.pdbx_description
1 polymer ?
#
loop_
_entity_poly.entity_id
_entity_poly.type
_entity_poly.pdbx_seq_one_letter_code
_entity_poly.pdbx_strand_id
1 'polypeptide(L)'
;MFSLLLTLALLLHPAPARAQDANAAPVRLRIGVTADGVTVLGPQDLAAAGLDPASVDPRTFALSSLGQPVAIYVTGEADGRFDAQDRLYFFGQQFRGPEMDQKYTDERVYWLTAGGAPGPRMATVDATPSGNLPPPQDFATTLHAEESLYWWTLHRLGADTEDTWFWARLQPIGAGQGVTVSLPYDVPYPTPGAAATLRLEEHSYVGLSNVNPDHRTTIALNGVQVLDQTWDGQHVRKVFTAAIPAGLVQHGVNDLRVGAWVMPGVVSDWVFVNYWELDYRRQFRAWNGQLDFTAETSGPTEYAVDGWDALDIAIWDISNPISPQRLSVTFGQRVYLPLMFNRAAQMAAGPAADAPAADVTVRFRTNTAAGAHYWLQAPDTFRPPASIRLRAETGLRAPAGGADAVIVTSAELRPAAERLAAWHRSQGRRALVADIQDVYDEFNAGIYHPKAVPAMLKWAAEHWTPPAPMFLTLMGDGHWNFKGFNPALYPPRPNHIPPYLAWVDWWQGEVPADALYGDLDGDMVPEVAVGRLAVNTLTEANAVVDKIINYDQGTRSADWQRKALFVADNPDPAAGDFPAASDIIIANHTPQDLEVTRAYLSRSPSPPTQAEIQATRQAISDTIQSGVWMVQYMGHGAIQLWAGEAIWQTSDVPGLRNADKLPIVLTFNCLDGYFAHPVTFGLAETMQRHIGGGSIAAISPSGLGLASDQQEFRKLLLDVMFKEDVRELGTALTTAKRQYYQIYGNNYLIQTMTLFGDPALRLPGPAGQ
;
A
#
# COMPACT_ATOMS: atom_id res chain seq x y z
N MET A 1 33.14 -75.73 14.55
CA MET A 1 32.70 -75.08 13.30
C MET A 1 31.82 -73.91 13.70
N PHE A 2 32.34 -72.67 13.66
CA PHE A 2 32.00 -71.64 12.65
C PHE A 2 30.52 -71.22 12.72
N SER A 3 30.08 -69.97 12.84
CA SER A 3 30.68 -68.64 13.03
C SER A 3 29.55 -67.66 13.38
N LEU A 4 29.87 -66.69 14.22
CA LEU A 4 29.55 -65.24 14.13
C LEU A 4 28.21 -64.78 13.48
N LEU A 5 27.29 -64.24 14.30
CA LEU A 5 26.38 -63.15 13.91
C LEU A 5 26.35 -62.11 15.05
N LEU A 6 27.20 -61.10 14.90
CA LEU A 6 27.33 -59.94 15.77
C LEU A 6 26.26 -58.91 15.34
N THR A 7 25.20 -58.73 16.12
CA THR A 7 24.29 -57.57 15.95
C THR A 7 24.84 -56.43 16.80
N LEU A 8 25.44 -55.46 16.10
CA LEU A 8 25.98 -54.22 16.63
C LEU A 8 24.80 -53.30 16.98
N ALA A 9 24.38 -53.30 18.25
CA ALA A 9 23.54 -52.23 18.78
C ALA A 9 24.41 -50.97 18.94
N LEU A 10 24.44 -50.10 17.93
CA LEU A 10 24.95 -48.74 18.12
C LEU A 10 23.98 -47.98 19.03
N LEU A 11 24.34 -47.89 20.30
CA LEU A 11 23.93 -46.82 21.20
C LEU A 11 24.50 -45.51 20.64
N LEU A 12 23.78 -44.87 19.72
CA LEU A 12 23.97 -43.45 19.39
C LEU A 12 23.74 -42.67 20.68
N HIS A 13 24.83 -42.34 21.37
CA HIS A 13 24.79 -41.35 22.44
C HIS A 13 24.40 -40.01 21.82
N PRO A 14 23.46 -39.25 22.41
CA PRO A 14 23.19 -37.90 21.94
C PRO A 14 24.50 -37.11 21.95
N ALA A 15 24.76 -36.39 20.85
CA ALA A 15 25.92 -35.51 20.78
C ALA A 15 25.88 -34.54 21.98
N PRO A 16 27.01 -34.23 22.62
CA PRO A 16 27.02 -33.28 23.74
C PRO A 16 26.43 -31.94 23.29
N ALA A 17 25.62 -31.35 24.18
CA ALA A 17 24.98 -30.07 23.94
C ALA A 17 26.02 -29.02 23.53
N ARG A 18 25.70 -28.18 22.55
CA ARG A 18 26.63 -27.13 22.10
C ARG A 18 26.81 -26.10 23.21
N ALA A 19 28.06 -25.76 23.51
CA ALA A 19 28.42 -24.60 24.34
C ALA A 19 28.35 -23.33 23.47
N GLN A 20 27.68 -22.30 23.97
CA GLN A 20 27.53 -21.02 23.27
C GLN A 20 28.87 -20.26 23.26
N ASP A 21 29.20 -19.64 22.13
CA ASP A 21 30.25 -18.62 22.08
C ASP A 21 29.66 -17.31 22.59
N ALA A 22 29.95 -16.96 23.84
CA ALA A 22 29.34 -15.81 24.54
C ALA A 22 29.68 -14.44 23.91
N ASN A 23 30.59 -14.40 22.93
CA ASN A 23 31.06 -13.19 22.26
C ASN A 23 30.54 -13.04 20.82
N ALA A 24 29.76 -13.98 20.29
CA ALA A 24 29.16 -13.83 18.96
C ALA A 24 28.04 -12.78 18.99
N ALA A 25 28.08 -11.82 18.06
CA ALA A 25 27.03 -10.82 17.93
C ALA A 25 25.68 -11.49 17.61
N PRO A 26 24.56 -11.05 18.22
CA PRO A 26 23.25 -11.59 17.91
C PRO A 26 22.91 -11.42 16.43
N VAL A 27 22.40 -12.46 15.80
CA VAL A 27 21.93 -12.44 14.43
C VAL A 27 20.44 -12.17 14.42
N ARG A 28 19.96 -11.37 13.45
CA ARG A 28 18.55 -11.01 13.34
C ARG A 28 18.01 -11.35 11.94
N LEU A 29 16.86 -12.03 11.91
CA LEU A 29 16.12 -12.39 10.70
C LEU A 29 14.82 -11.57 10.64
N ARG A 30 14.50 -11.03 9.47
CA ARG A 30 13.18 -10.50 9.14
C ARG A 30 12.32 -11.65 8.67
N ILE A 31 11.12 -11.78 9.21
CA ILE A 31 10.11 -12.78 8.85
C ILE A 31 8.81 -12.04 8.53
N GLY A 32 8.30 -12.22 7.31
CA GLY A 32 7.03 -11.66 6.87
C GLY A 32 5.88 -12.67 6.97
N VAL A 33 4.72 -12.22 7.44
CA VAL A 33 3.47 -12.99 7.53
C VAL A 33 2.32 -12.18 6.94
N THR A 34 1.55 -12.77 6.03
CA THR A 34 0.44 -12.10 5.32
C THR A 34 -0.94 -12.61 5.70
N ALA A 35 -1.04 -13.58 6.61
CA ALA A 35 -2.30 -14.15 7.04
C ALA A 35 -2.20 -14.65 8.49
N ASP A 36 -3.33 -14.67 9.19
CA ASP A 36 -3.42 -15.24 10.52
C ASP A 36 -3.25 -16.76 10.50
N GLY A 37 -2.59 -17.29 11.52
CA GLY A 37 -2.48 -18.72 11.76
C GLY A 37 -1.11 -19.15 12.29
N VAL A 38 -0.94 -20.45 12.47
CA VAL A 38 0.33 -21.04 12.91
C VAL A 38 1.37 -20.90 11.80
N THR A 39 2.41 -20.13 12.08
CA THR A 39 3.61 -20.02 11.22
C THR A 39 4.69 -20.96 11.73
N VAL A 40 5.28 -21.74 10.84
CA VAL A 40 6.32 -22.73 11.15
C VAL A 40 7.62 -22.42 10.40
N LEU A 41 8.75 -22.50 11.10
CA LEU A 41 10.09 -22.41 10.54
C LEU A 41 10.89 -23.66 10.90
N GLY A 42 11.65 -24.17 9.93
CA GLY A 42 12.66 -25.21 10.10
C GLY A 42 14.05 -24.75 9.65
N PRO A 43 15.07 -25.59 9.79
CA PRO A 43 16.46 -25.25 9.43
C PRO A 43 16.62 -24.79 7.98
N GLN A 44 15.85 -25.38 7.06
CA GLN A 44 15.87 -25.02 5.65
C GLN A 44 15.47 -23.56 5.40
N ASP A 45 14.57 -22.99 6.20
CA ASP A 45 14.14 -21.60 6.06
C ASP A 45 15.25 -20.64 6.51
N LEU A 46 15.96 -20.97 7.59
CA LEU A 46 17.12 -20.22 8.06
C LEU A 46 18.25 -20.26 7.02
N ALA A 47 18.53 -21.46 6.48
CA ALA A 47 19.54 -21.64 5.45
C ALA A 47 19.21 -20.86 4.17
N ALA A 48 17.93 -20.89 3.74
CA ALA A 48 17.46 -20.11 2.59
C ALA A 48 17.57 -18.59 2.80
N ALA A 49 17.43 -18.13 4.05
CA ALA A 49 17.65 -16.74 4.44
C ALA A 49 19.14 -16.34 4.56
N GLY A 50 20.07 -17.29 4.40
CA GLY A 50 21.51 -17.08 4.51
C GLY A 50 22.09 -17.26 5.93
N LEU A 51 21.31 -17.83 6.86
CA LEU A 51 21.76 -18.16 8.21
C LEU A 51 22.03 -19.67 8.34
N ASP A 52 23.26 -20.06 8.68
CA ASP A 52 23.59 -21.46 8.97
C ASP A 52 22.82 -21.95 10.22
N PRO A 53 21.87 -22.90 10.11
CA PRO A 53 21.11 -23.39 11.25
C PRO A 53 21.99 -24.06 12.30
N ALA A 54 23.10 -24.68 11.87
CA ALA A 54 24.06 -25.30 12.76
C ALA A 54 24.80 -24.26 13.62
N SER A 55 24.86 -22.99 13.18
CA SER A 55 25.56 -21.90 13.86
C SER A 55 24.78 -21.28 15.03
N VAL A 56 23.48 -21.55 15.14
CA VAL A 56 22.60 -20.95 16.15
C VAL A 56 22.12 -21.95 17.20
N ASP A 57 21.88 -21.44 18.40
CA ASP A 57 21.27 -22.19 19.50
C ASP A 57 19.78 -21.83 19.60
N PRO A 58 18.84 -22.77 19.35
CA PRO A 58 17.41 -22.48 19.37
C PRO A 58 16.91 -22.01 20.73
N ARG A 59 17.61 -22.35 21.83
CA ARG A 59 17.26 -21.89 23.18
C ARG A 59 17.39 -20.38 23.31
N THR A 60 18.19 -19.73 22.46
CA THR A 60 18.40 -18.28 22.45
C THR A 60 17.42 -17.53 21.55
N PHE A 61 16.54 -18.24 20.82
CA PHE A 61 15.59 -17.61 19.93
C PHE A 61 14.65 -16.66 20.67
N ALA A 62 14.56 -15.43 20.16
CA ALA A 62 13.66 -14.40 20.64
C ALA A 62 12.94 -13.77 19.44
N LEU A 63 11.61 -13.84 19.43
CA LEU A 63 10.78 -13.24 18.38
C LEU A 63 10.18 -11.92 18.89
N SER A 64 10.07 -10.93 18.01
CA SER A 64 9.38 -9.67 18.30
C SER A 64 8.64 -9.15 17.08
N SER A 65 7.56 -8.41 17.28
CA SER A 65 6.84 -7.70 16.21
C SER A 65 6.39 -6.34 16.75
N LEU A 66 6.52 -5.28 15.96
CA LEU A 66 6.20 -3.90 16.40
C LEU A 66 6.87 -3.51 17.74
N GLY A 67 8.09 -3.99 17.97
CA GLY A 67 8.85 -3.75 19.21
C GLY A 67 8.39 -4.55 20.43
N GLN A 68 7.36 -5.39 20.31
CA GLN A 68 6.86 -6.23 21.40
C GLN A 68 7.38 -7.67 21.29
N PRO A 69 7.82 -8.32 22.39
CA PRO A 69 8.16 -9.74 22.40
C PRO A 69 6.96 -10.62 22.03
N VAL A 70 7.22 -11.64 21.22
CA VAL A 70 6.21 -12.64 20.81
C VAL A 70 6.63 -14.00 21.32
N ALA A 71 5.74 -14.69 22.02
CA ALA A 71 6.00 -16.03 22.54
C ALA A 71 6.12 -17.04 21.41
N ILE A 72 7.13 -17.90 21.49
CA ILE A 72 7.39 -18.96 20.51
C ILE A 72 7.35 -20.35 21.15
N TYR A 73 7.10 -21.38 20.35
CA TYR A 73 7.27 -22.77 20.74
C TYR A 73 8.34 -23.40 19.86
N VAL A 74 9.34 -24.05 20.46
CA VAL A 74 10.42 -24.71 19.71
C VAL A 74 10.47 -26.18 20.09
N THR A 75 10.34 -27.08 19.10
CA THR A 75 10.55 -28.51 19.31
C THR A 75 12.02 -28.85 19.23
N GLY A 76 12.48 -29.75 20.10
CA GLY A 76 13.84 -30.30 20.10
C GLY A 76 14.96 -29.37 20.56
N GLU A 77 14.65 -28.14 21.01
CA GLU A 77 15.65 -27.13 21.45
C GLU A 77 16.58 -27.56 22.60
N ALA A 78 16.31 -28.69 23.27
CA ALA A 78 17.02 -29.14 24.47
C ALA A 78 18.52 -29.44 24.22
N ASP A 79 18.89 -29.90 23.03
CA ASP A 79 20.28 -30.25 22.71
C ASP A 79 21.12 -29.03 22.24
N GLY A 80 20.48 -27.87 22.08
CA GLY A 80 21.11 -26.62 21.66
C GLY A 80 21.53 -26.60 20.19
N ARG A 81 20.99 -27.49 19.34
CA ARG A 81 21.13 -27.48 17.89
C ARG A 81 19.77 -27.25 17.26
N PHE A 82 19.71 -26.56 16.13
CA PHE A 82 18.48 -26.42 15.34
C PHE A 82 18.60 -27.27 14.08
N ASP A 83 18.26 -28.54 14.19
CA ASP A 83 18.44 -29.57 13.17
C ASP A 83 17.13 -30.01 12.49
N ALA A 84 17.21 -31.01 11.61
CA ALA A 84 16.10 -31.44 10.75
C ALA A 84 14.83 -31.85 11.52
N GLN A 85 14.92 -32.21 12.81
CA GLN A 85 13.79 -32.57 13.66
C GLN A 85 13.18 -31.37 14.40
N ASP A 86 13.84 -30.22 14.36
CA ASP A 86 13.44 -29.05 15.12
C ASP A 86 12.58 -28.10 14.31
N ARG A 87 11.62 -27.47 14.98
CA ARG A 87 10.71 -26.51 14.38
C ARG A 87 10.46 -25.39 15.38
N LEU A 88 10.42 -24.16 14.87
CA LEU A 88 9.93 -22.99 15.59
C LEU A 88 8.50 -22.71 15.12
N TYR A 89 7.58 -22.58 16.07
CA TYR A 89 6.18 -22.24 15.84
C TYR A 89 5.84 -20.91 16.52
N PHE A 90 5.06 -20.08 15.84
CA PHE A 90 4.44 -18.92 16.45
C PHE A 90 3.07 -18.61 15.82
N PHE A 91 2.25 -17.82 16.51
CA PHE A 91 1.00 -17.33 15.92
C PHE A 91 1.32 -16.12 15.07
N GLY A 92 1.32 -16.32 13.76
CA GLY A 92 1.43 -15.28 12.78
C GLY A 92 0.11 -14.53 12.69
N GLN A 93 0.19 -13.22 12.51
CA GLN A 93 -0.94 -12.36 12.24
C GLN A 93 -0.66 -11.57 10.98
N GLN A 94 -1.67 -11.39 10.14
CA GLN A 94 -1.68 -10.36 9.12
C GLN A 94 -1.48 -8.98 9.76
N PHE A 95 -0.90 -8.04 9.03
CA PHE A 95 -0.77 -6.67 9.51
C PHE A 95 -2.14 -6.01 9.61
N ARG A 96 -2.48 -5.53 10.81
CA ARG A 96 -3.70 -4.76 11.09
C ARG A 96 -3.30 -3.45 11.75
N GLY A 97 -2.89 -2.47 10.94
CA GLY A 97 -2.57 -1.11 11.37
C GLY A 97 -3.73 -0.14 11.16
N PRO A 98 -3.51 1.17 11.30
CA PRO A 98 -4.39 2.19 10.72
C PRO A 98 -4.72 1.88 9.24
N GLU A 99 -5.92 2.23 8.79
CA GLU A 99 -6.41 1.92 7.44
C GLU A 99 -5.45 2.39 6.35
N MET A 100 -4.95 3.63 6.45
CA MET A 100 -3.93 4.18 5.55
C MET A 100 -2.62 3.37 5.52
N ASP A 101 -2.23 2.72 6.62
CA ASP A 101 -1.04 1.87 6.62
C ASP A 101 -1.30 0.55 5.89
N GLN A 102 -2.47 -0.05 6.10
CA GLN A 102 -2.83 -1.36 5.54
C GLN A 102 -2.93 -1.31 4.00
N LYS A 103 -3.22 -0.15 3.41
CA LYS A 103 -3.20 0.02 1.95
C LYS A 103 -1.88 -0.39 1.31
N TYR A 104 -0.76 -0.10 1.98
CA TYR A 104 0.57 -0.37 1.47
C TYR A 104 0.97 -1.85 1.58
N THR A 105 0.52 -2.55 2.63
CA THR A 105 0.91 -3.95 2.84
C THR A 105 -0.02 -4.69 3.81
N ASP A 106 -0.19 -5.98 3.55
CA ASP A 106 -0.77 -6.95 4.49
C ASP A 106 0.30 -7.67 5.31
N GLU A 107 1.58 -7.48 4.97
CA GLU A 107 2.69 -8.21 5.58
C GLU A 107 3.02 -7.62 6.95
N ARG A 108 2.77 -8.41 8.00
CA ARG A 108 3.31 -8.13 9.32
C ARG A 108 4.72 -8.66 9.43
N VAL A 109 5.58 -7.84 10.00
CA VAL A 109 6.98 -8.20 10.21
C VAL A 109 7.22 -8.71 11.63
N TYR A 110 7.91 -9.83 11.69
CA TYR A 110 8.47 -10.45 12.88
C TYR A 110 9.99 -10.47 12.76
N TRP A 111 10.66 -10.21 13.88
CA TRP A 111 12.10 -10.18 13.97
C TRP A 111 12.56 -11.29 14.90
N LEU A 112 13.19 -12.32 14.34
CA LEU A 112 13.79 -13.40 15.08
C LEU A 112 15.25 -13.05 15.39
N THR A 113 15.61 -13.02 16.65
CA THR A 113 16.99 -12.84 17.12
C THR A 113 17.55 -14.17 17.63
N ALA A 114 18.78 -14.50 17.27
CA ALA A 114 19.50 -15.69 17.72
C ALA A 114 20.88 -15.28 18.30
N GLY A 115 21.31 -15.93 19.39
CA GLY A 115 22.58 -15.65 20.08
C GLY A 115 22.51 -14.62 21.21
N GLY A 116 21.32 -14.10 21.55
CA GLY A 116 21.09 -13.15 22.64
C GLY A 116 20.32 -13.74 23.83
N ALA A 117 19.66 -12.87 24.62
CA ALA A 117 18.76 -13.30 25.67
C ALA A 117 17.52 -14.02 25.08
N PRO A 118 17.08 -15.14 25.68
CA PRO A 118 15.93 -15.88 25.18
C PRO A 118 14.65 -15.04 25.28
N GLY A 119 13.79 -15.15 24.25
CA GLY A 119 12.46 -14.57 24.26
C GLY A 119 11.45 -15.43 25.02
N PRO A 120 10.22 -14.93 25.21
CA PRO A 120 9.16 -15.69 25.87
C PRO A 120 8.86 -17.01 25.13
N ARG A 121 8.57 -18.06 25.90
CA ARG A 121 8.11 -19.36 25.38
C ARG A 121 6.61 -19.49 25.60
N MET A 122 5.90 -20.08 24.65
CA MET A 122 4.47 -20.34 24.77
C MET A 122 4.22 -21.30 25.93
N ALA A 123 3.30 -20.94 26.82
CA ALA A 123 2.84 -21.84 27.87
C ALA A 123 2.08 -23.02 27.26
N THR A 124 2.14 -24.18 27.93
CA THR A 124 1.28 -25.34 27.62
C THR A 124 0.33 -25.55 28.78
N VAL A 125 -0.97 -25.59 28.49
CA VAL A 125 -2.05 -25.78 29.46
C VAL A 125 -2.73 -27.10 29.18
N ASP A 126 -2.98 -27.90 30.22
CA ASP A 126 -3.78 -29.12 30.09
C ASP A 126 -5.26 -28.74 29.89
N ALA A 127 -5.78 -29.06 28.71
CA ALA A 127 -7.16 -28.85 28.30
C ALA A 127 -7.91 -30.17 28.11
N THR A 128 -7.41 -31.26 28.72
CA THR A 128 -8.02 -32.59 28.61
C THR A 128 -9.46 -32.57 29.16
N PRO A 129 -10.47 -32.97 28.36
CA PRO A 129 -11.85 -33.11 28.82
C PRO A 129 -11.97 -33.96 30.11
N SER A 130 -12.76 -33.50 31.08
CA SER A 130 -12.88 -34.15 32.40
C SER A 130 -14.30 -34.13 32.99
N GLY A 131 -15.26 -34.86 32.45
CA GLY A 131 -16.64 -34.94 32.97
C GLY A 131 -17.70 -34.71 31.89
N ASN A 132 -18.94 -34.42 32.28
CA ASN A 132 -20.10 -34.38 31.36
C ASN A 132 -20.66 -32.96 31.15
N LEU A 133 -19.82 -32.00 30.76
CA LEU A 133 -20.32 -30.68 30.33
C LEU A 133 -20.80 -30.78 28.87
N PRO A 134 -22.06 -30.45 28.56
CA PRO A 134 -22.56 -30.47 27.19
C PRO A 134 -21.89 -29.35 26.38
N PRO A 135 -21.25 -29.66 25.23
CA PRO A 135 -20.64 -28.64 24.40
C PRO A 135 -21.68 -27.68 23.77
N PRO A 136 -21.35 -26.38 23.63
CA PRO A 136 -22.11 -25.46 22.79
C PRO A 136 -22.25 -26.03 21.36
N GLN A 137 -23.40 -25.79 20.72
CA GLN A 137 -23.70 -26.34 19.39
C GLN A 137 -23.23 -25.41 18.26
N ASP A 138 -23.21 -24.11 18.51
CA ASP A 138 -22.87 -23.06 17.56
C ASP A 138 -22.31 -21.82 18.28
N PHE A 139 -21.82 -20.87 17.51
CA PHE A 139 -21.33 -19.57 17.98
C PHE A 139 -21.68 -18.47 16.98
N ALA A 140 -21.77 -17.22 17.43
CA ALA A 140 -21.97 -16.08 16.54
C ALA A 140 -20.67 -15.74 15.82
N THR A 141 -20.75 -15.45 14.52
CA THR A 141 -19.63 -14.96 13.73
C THR A 141 -20.12 -14.01 12.64
N THR A 142 -19.22 -13.15 12.19
CA THR A 142 -19.41 -12.32 11.00
C THR A 142 -18.49 -12.84 9.91
N LEU A 143 -19.06 -13.13 8.75
CA LEU A 143 -18.29 -13.31 7.52
C LEU A 143 -18.21 -11.95 6.82
N HIS A 144 -17.00 -11.52 6.49
CA HIS A 144 -16.75 -10.32 5.69
C HIS A 144 -16.25 -10.76 4.30
N ALA A 145 -16.88 -10.27 3.24
CA ALA A 145 -16.56 -10.61 1.86
C ALA A 145 -16.34 -9.32 1.05
N GLU A 146 -15.17 -9.24 0.42
CA GLU A 146 -14.75 -8.13 -0.42
C GLU A 146 -13.75 -8.63 -1.47
N GLU A 147 -13.67 -7.95 -2.61
CA GLU A 147 -12.51 -8.01 -3.50
C GLU A 147 -12.12 -6.59 -3.91
N SER A 148 -10.83 -6.31 -4.01
CA SER A 148 -10.35 -5.00 -4.47
C SER A 148 -10.23 -5.00 -5.99
N LEU A 149 -11.29 -4.62 -6.72
CA LEU A 149 -11.29 -4.67 -8.20
C LEU A 149 -11.18 -3.30 -8.86
N TYR A 150 -11.77 -2.26 -8.27
CA TYR A 150 -11.83 -0.92 -8.86
C TYR A 150 -11.30 0.11 -7.89
N TRP A 151 -10.32 0.89 -8.34
CA TRP A 151 -9.79 2.02 -7.57
C TRP A 151 -10.56 3.30 -7.86
N TRP A 152 -10.98 4.02 -6.82
CA TRP A 152 -11.68 5.30 -6.96
C TRP A 152 -11.55 6.19 -5.72
N THR A 153 -10.97 7.39 -5.87
CA THR A 153 -10.73 8.31 -4.74
C THR A 153 -11.73 9.48 -4.68
N LEU A 154 -12.37 9.84 -5.80
CA LEU A 154 -13.28 10.99 -5.92
C LEU A 154 -14.63 10.81 -5.17
N HIS A 155 -14.81 9.72 -4.43
CA HIS A 155 -16.04 9.44 -3.67
C HIS A 155 -16.17 10.29 -2.40
N ARG A 156 -15.15 11.05 -2.02
CA ARG A 156 -15.10 11.77 -0.74
C ARG A 156 -15.75 13.16 -0.82
N LEU A 157 -17.07 13.21 -0.64
CA LEU A 157 -17.76 14.40 -0.12
C LEU A 157 -18.53 14.00 1.16
N GLY A 158 -17.84 13.62 2.25
CA GLY A 158 -18.55 13.28 3.51
C GLY A 158 -17.81 12.54 4.65
N ALA A 159 -16.58 12.07 4.44
CA ALA A 159 -15.60 11.62 5.45
C ALA A 159 -16.07 10.70 6.61
N ASP A 160 -16.51 9.48 6.31
CA ASP A 160 -16.55 8.38 7.29
C ASP A 160 -15.79 7.11 6.86
N THR A 161 -15.06 7.15 5.74
CA THR A 161 -14.16 6.06 5.30
C THR A 161 -12.92 6.60 4.59
N GLU A 162 -11.82 5.85 4.68
CA GLU A 162 -10.57 6.07 3.93
C GLU A 162 -10.37 5.00 2.85
N ASP A 163 -11.38 4.20 2.54
CA ASP A 163 -11.29 3.14 1.53
C ASP A 163 -11.21 3.72 0.11
N THR A 164 -10.47 3.07 -0.77
CA THR A 164 -10.28 3.50 -2.16
C THR A 164 -10.41 2.36 -3.15
N TRP A 165 -10.69 1.15 -2.66
CA TRP A 165 -10.95 -0.04 -3.46
C TRP A 165 -12.41 -0.46 -3.35
N PHE A 166 -12.95 -0.94 -4.46
CA PHE A 166 -14.34 -1.39 -4.54
C PHE A 166 -14.42 -2.72 -5.28
N TRP A 167 -15.33 -3.59 -4.86
CA TRP A 167 -15.56 -4.90 -5.47
C TRP A 167 -16.24 -4.79 -6.82
N ALA A 168 -17.28 -3.97 -6.94
CA ALA A 168 -18.00 -3.86 -8.21
C ALA A 168 -18.37 -2.43 -8.55
N ARG A 169 -18.54 -2.17 -9.85
CA ARG A 169 -19.04 -0.93 -10.40
C ARG A 169 -20.30 -1.20 -11.22
N LEU A 170 -21.45 -0.71 -10.76
CA LEU A 170 -22.73 -0.80 -11.47
C LEU A 170 -23.04 0.54 -12.15
N GLN A 171 -23.30 0.49 -13.46
CA GLN A 171 -23.54 1.69 -14.29
C GLN A 171 -24.70 1.48 -15.26
N PRO A 172 -25.95 1.29 -14.79
CA PRO A 172 -27.09 1.30 -15.69
C PRO A 172 -27.26 2.66 -16.40
N ILE A 173 -27.61 2.61 -17.69
CA ILE A 173 -27.84 3.77 -18.55
C ILE A 173 -29.18 3.59 -19.25
N GLY A 174 -30.00 4.64 -19.26
CA GLY A 174 -31.31 4.66 -19.89
C GLY A 174 -32.46 4.41 -18.91
N ALA A 175 -33.56 5.14 -19.10
CA ALA A 175 -34.69 5.10 -18.18
C ALA A 175 -35.23 3.68 -17.98
N GLY A 176 -35.36 3.27 -16.71
CA GLY A 176 -35.88 1.95 -16.32
C GLY A 176 -34.92 0.78 -16.59
N GLN A 177 -33.70 1.03 -17.07
CA GLN A 177 -32.66 -0.01 -17.18
C GLN A 177 -32.04 -0.31 -15.81
N GLY A 178 -31.53 -1.53 -15.65
CA GLY A 178 -30.77 -1.93 -14.48
C GLY A 178 -29.62 -2.84 -14.86
N VAL A 179 -28.60 -2.85 -14.01
CA VAL A 179 -27.44 -3.73 -14.10
C VAL A 179 -27.33 -4.48 -12.79
N THR A 180 -26.92 -5.74 -12.85
CA THR A 180 -26.68 -6.56 -11.67
C THR A 180 -25.31 -7.21 -11.74
N VAL A 181 -24.69 -7.41 -10.59
CA VAL A 181 -23.45 -8.18 -10.41
C VAL A 181 -23.69 -9.34 -9.46
N SER A 182 -23.01 -10.46 -9.69
CA SER A 182 -23.01 -11.64 -8.81
C SER A 182 -21.70 -11.63 -8.02
N LEU A 183 -21.80 -11.74 -6.70
CA LEU A 183 -20.72 -11.67 -5.73
C LEU A 183 -20.72 -12.97 -4.90
N PRO A 184 -20.33 -14.12 -5.50
CA PRO A 184 -20.39 -15.41 -4.83
C PRO A 184 -19.32 -15.53 -3.74
N TYR A 185 -19.66 -16.16 -2.61
CA TYR A 185 -18.71 -16.42 -1.53
C TYR A 185 -19.05 -17.69 -0.74
N ASP A 186 -18.04 -18.34 -0.17
CA ASP A 186 -18.22 -19.55 0.64
C ASP A 186 -18.62 -19.22 2.09
N VAL A 187 -19.75 -19.77 2.54
CA VAL A 187 -20.20 -19.65 3.92
C VAL A 187 -19.90 -20.97 4.67
N PRO A 188 -19.02 -20.97 5.69
CA PRO A 188 -18.68 -22.19 6.41
C PRO A 188 -19.76 -22.53 7.45
N TYR A 189 -20.36 -23.73 7.28
CA TYR A 189 -21.31 -24.39 8.19
C TYR A 189 -22.27 -23.48 8.97
N PRO A 190 -23.16 -22.74 8.29
CA PRO A 190 -24.23 -22.01 8.96
C PRO A 190 -25.16 -22.98 9.69
N THR A 191 -25.60 -22.57 10.88
CA THR A 191 -26.51 -23.38 11.71
C THR A 191 -27.88 -23.43 11.05
N PRO A 192 -28.42 -24.63 10.73
CA PRO A 192 -29.70 -24.76 10.06
C PRO A 192 -30.83 -24.08 10.83
N GLY A 193 -31.62 -23.26 10.12
CA GLY A 193 -32.78 -22.57 10.69
C GLY A 193 -32.45 -21.35 11.57
N ALA A 194 -31.17 -21.02 11.78
CA ALA A 194 -30.78 -19.81 12.49
C ALA A 194 -31.06 -18.56 11.64
N ALA A 195 -31.36 -17.45 12.32
CA ALA A 195 -31.46 -16.14 11.67
C ALA A 195 -30.06 -15.67 11.24
N ALA A 196 -30.01 -14.94 10.13
CA ALA A 196 -28.80 -14.26 9.67
C ALA A 196 -29.14 -12.84 9.22
N THR A 197 -28.15 -11.95 9.28
CA THR A 197 -28.28 -10.56 8.85
C THR A 197 -27.20 -10.24 7.84
N LEU A 198 -27.60 -9.72 6.69
CA LEU A 198 -26.69 -9.25 5.66
C LEU A 198 -26.53 -7.73 5.76
N ARG A 199 -25.30 -7.23 5.68
CA ARG A 199 -24.97 -5.83 5.41
C ARG A 199 -24.28 -5.71 4.06
N LEU A 200 -24.57 -4.66 3.31
CA LEU A 200 -23.91 -4.32 2.05
C LEU A 200 -23.53 -2.85 2.10
N GLU A 201 -22.30 -2.52 1.73
CA GLU A 201 -21.85 -1.14 1.58
C GLU A 201 -21.75 -0.75 0.10
N GLU A 202 -22.33 0.38 -0.25
CA GLU A 202 -22.24 1.01 -1.56
C GLU A 202 -21.87 2.50 -1.47
N HIS A 203 -21.34 3.04 -2.57
CA HIS A 203 -21.03 4.46 -2.74
C HIS A 203 -21.54 4.98 -4.08
N SER A 204 -22.26 6.11 -4.08
CA SER A 204 -22.77 6.73 -5.30
C SER A 204 -21.75 7.66 -5.94
N TYR A 205 -21.59 7.58 -7.27
CA TYR A 205 -20.77 8.52 -8.04
C TYR A 205 -21.59 9.68 -8.61
N VAL A 206 -22.77 9.39 -9.17
CA VAL A 206 -23.69 10.40 -9.70
C VAL A 206 -24.68 10.78 -8.61
N GLY A 207 -25.17 12.02 -8.61
CA GLY A 207 -26.41 12.38 -7.92
C GLY A 207 -27.03 13.61 -8.60
N LEU A 208 -28.35 13.68 -8.61
CA LEU A 208 -29.12 14.74 -9.26
C LEU A 208 -29.94 15.50 -8.22
N SER A 209 -29.53 16.73 -7.90
CA SER A 209 -30.20 17.55 -6.88
C SER A 209 -31.67 17.86 -7.17
N ASN A 210 -32.14 17.63 -8.39
CA ASN A 210 -33.52 17.85 -8.83
C ASN A 210 -34.35 16.56 -8.97
N VAL A 211 -33.81 15.39 -8.66
CA VAL A 211 -34.50 14.09 -8.65
C VAL A 211 -34.28 13.44 -7.29
N ASN A 212 -35.36 13.04 -6.61
CA ASN A 212 -35.28 12.39 -5.29
C ASN A 212 -36.43 11.38 -5.13
N PRO A 213 -36.16 10.08 -4.88
CA PRO A 213 -34.85 9.43 -4.86
C PRO A 213 -34.19 9.29 -6.25
N ASP A 214 -32.87 9.45 -6.35
CA ASP A 214 -32.11 9.29 -7.59
C ASP A 214 -31.38 7.94 -7.73
N HIS A 215 -31.35 7.12 -6.67
CA HIS A 215 -30.76 5.77 -6.68
C HIS A 215 -31.75 4.68 -6.28
N ARG A 216 -31.54 3.46 -6.79
CA ARG A 216 -32.23 2.24 -6.34
C ARG A 216 -31.33 1.02 -6.35
N THR A 217 -31.19 0.38 -5.20
CA THR A 217 -30.40 -0.84 -4.98
C THR A 217 -31.31 -2.02 -4.64
N THR A 218 -31.06 -3.17 -5.27
CA THR A 218 -31.71 -4.46 -4.98
C THR A 218 -30.68 -5.51 -4.59
N ILE A 219 -31.03 -6.40 -3.67
CA ILE A 219 -30.19 -7.54 -3.28
C ILE A 219 -31.01 -8.82 -3.33
N ALA A 220 -30.47 -9.86 -3.97
CA ALA A 220 -30.98 -11.22 -3.92
C ALA A 220 -29.90 -12.19 -3.45
N LEU A 221 -30.24 -13.07 -2.51
CA LEU A 221 -29.36 -14.13 -2.03
C LEU A 221 -29.90 -15.47 -2.51
N ASN A 222 -29.08 -16.26 -3.21
CA ASN A 222 -29.45 -17.56 -3.78
C ASN A 222 -30.77 -17.49 -4.59
N GLY A 223 -30.94 -16.40 -5.35
CA GLY A 223 -32.12 -16.15 -6.20
C GLY A 223 -33.35 -15.60 -5.48
N VAL A 224 -33.32 -15.44 -4.15
CA VAL A 224 -34.42 -14.83 -3.37
C VAL A 224 -34.12 -13.37 -3.07
N GLN A 225 -34.98 -12.45 -3.51
CA GLN A 225 -34.82 -11.02 -3.21
C GLN A 225 -35.02 -10.76 -1.71
N VAL A 226 -34.02 -10.16 -1.08
CA VAL A 226 -34.00 -9.83 0.35
C VAL A 226 -33.99 -8.32 0.61
N LEU A 227 -33.68 -7.51 -0.41
CA LEU A 227 -33.70 -6.04 -0.31
C LEU A 227 -34.09 -5.39 -1.64
N ASP A 228 -34.83 -4.29 -1.55
CA ASP A 228 -35.16 -3.37 -2.64
C ASP A 228 -35.40 -1.99 -2.01
N GLN A 229 -34.45 -1.07 -2.16
CA GLN A 229 -34.49 0.23 -1.53
C GLN A 229 -34.06 1.33 -2.50
N THR A 230 -34.74 2.48 -2.39
CA THR A 230 -34.34 3.72 -3.04
C THR A 230 -33.62 4.62 -2.07
N TRP A 231 -32.67 5.42 -2.55
CA TRP A 231 -31.87 6.33 -1.74
C TRP A 231 -31.37 7.51 -2.58
N ASP A 232 -30.67 8.45 -1.94
CA ASP A 232 -30.31 9.75 -2.52
C ASP A 232 -28.85 10.15 -2.32
N GLY A 233 -28.35 10.93 -3.26
CA GLY A 233 -27.23 11.84 -3.07
C GLY A 233 -25.96 11.47 -3.85
N GLN A 234 -25.17 12.49 -4.18
CA GLN A 234 -23.89 12.33 -4.89
C GLN A 234 -22.76 12.09 -3.89
N HIS A 235 -21.85 11.14 -4.17
CA HIS A 235 -20.69 10.85 -3.32
C HIS A 235 -21.11 10.46 -1.90
N VAL A 236 -22.18 9.67 -1.79
CA VAL A 236 -22.77 9.23 -0.53
C VAL A 236 -22.43 7.77 -0.28
N ARG A 237 -21.89 7.49 0.90
CA ARG A 237 -21.77 6.13 1.45
C ARG A 237 -23.12 5.65 1.98
N LYS A 238 -23.52 4.45 1.56
CA LYS A 238 -24.77 3.80 1.97
C LYS A 238 -24.51 2.39 2.46
N VAL A 239 -24.84 2.13 3.72
CA VAL A 239 -24.86 0.77 4.29
C VAL A 239 -26.31 0.28 4.36
N PHE A 240 -26.58 -0.81 3.66
CA PHE A 240 -27.85 -1.51 3.69
C PHE A 240 -27.82 -2.61 4.75
N THR A 241 -28.99 -2.95 5.30
CA THR A 241 -29.15 -4.09 6.21
C THR A 241 -30.40 -4.87 5.84
N ALA A 242 -30.26 -6.18 5.65
CA ALA A 242 -31.35 -7.07 5.29
C ALA A 242 -31.38 -8.29 6.24
N ALA A 243 -32.56 -8.58 6.78
CA ALA A 243 -32.79 -9.84 7.48
C ALA A 243 -32.91 -10.98 6.46
N ILE A 244 -32.18 -12.06 6.70
CA ILE A 244 -32.15 -13.21 5.79
C ILE A 244 -33.11 -14.29 6.28
N PRO A 245 -34.04 -14.78 5.43
CA PRO A 245 -34.93 -15.87 5.78
C PRO A 245 -34.17 -17.12 6.24
N ALA A 246 -34.68 -17.78 7.29
CA ALA A 246 -34.09 -18.99 7.84
C ALA A 246 -33.98 -20.08 6.76
N GLY A 247 -32.79 -20.70 6.65
CA GLY A 247 -32.50 -21.74 5.66
C GLY A 247 -32.15 -21.25 4.26
N LEU A 248 -32.10 -19.93 4.00
CA LEU A 248 -31.65 -19.40 2.72
C LEU A 248 -30.12 -19.46 2.56
N VAL A 249 -29.38 -19.28 3.65
CA VAL A 249 -27.92 -19.40 3.68
C VAL A 249 -27.56 -20.88 3.79
N GLN A 250 -26.69 -21.34 2.89
CA GLN A 250 -26.23 -22.73 2.86
C GLN A 250 -24.73 -22.81 3.13
N HIS A 251 -24.25 -24.00 3.49
CA HIS A 251 -22.82 -24.24 3.54
C HIS A 251 -22.21 -24.26 2.13
N GLY A 252 -21.05 -23.65 1.96
CA GLY A 252 -20.35 -23.52 0.68
C GLY A 252 -20.78 -22.26 -0.06
N VAL A 253 -20.71 -22.29 -1.39
CA VAL A 253 -20.97 -21.11 -2.22
C VAL A 253 -22.41 -20.62 -2.06
N ASN A 254 -22.55 -19.33 -1.73
CA ASN A 254 -23.80 -18.57 -1.79
C ASN A 254 -23.64 -17.45 -2.81
N ASP A 255 -24.65 -17.25 -3.65
CA ASP A 255 -24.65 -16.18 -4.66
C ASP A 255 -25.38 -14.95 -4.14
N LEU A 256 -24.65 -13.87 -3.90
CA LEU A 256 -25.22 -12.56 -3.62
C LEU A 256 -25.29 -11.74 -4.91
N ARG A 257 -26.51 -11.49 -5.39
CA ARG A 257 -26.75 -10.65 -6.56
C ARG A 257 -27.16 -9.25 -6.14
N VAL A 258 -26.32 -8.26 -6.43
CA VAL A 258 -26.57 -6.84 -6.19
C VAL A 258 -26.98 -6.18 -7.50
N GLY A 259 -27.94 -5.25 -7.46
CA GLY A 259 -28.43 -4.55 -8.65
C GLY A 259 -28.68 -3.08 -8.41
N ALA A 260 -28.32 -2.26 -9.41
CA ALA A 260 -28.60 -0.83 -9.47
C ALA A 260 -29.57 -0.54 -10.63
N TRP A 261 -30.53 0.35 -10.41
CA TRP A 261 -31.63 0.61 -11.36
C TRP A 261 -31.85 2.11 -11.58
N VAL A 262 -31.94 2.53 -12.84
CA VAL A 262 -32.16 3.93 -13.21
C VAL A 262 -33.57 4.38 -12.80
N MET A 263 -33.61 5.36 -11.91
CA MET A 263 -34.85 5.98 -11.44
C MET A 263 -35.50 6.89 -12.49
N PRO A 264 -36.83 7.13 -12.43
CA PRO A 264 -37.49 8.09 -13.32
C PRO A 264 -36.86 9.49 -13.23
N GLY A 265 -36.48 10.06 -14.37
CA GLY A 265 -35.79 11.36 -14.43
C GLY A 265 -34.26 11.30 -14.35
N VAL A 266 -33.69 10.11 -14.10
CA VAL A 266 -32.25 9.85 -14.13
C VAL A 266 -31.86 9.27 -15.50
N VAL A 267 -30.72 9.71 -16.04
CA VAL A 267 -30.19 9.21 -17.33
C VAL A 267 -29.26 8.01 -17.11
N SER A 268 -28.44 8.09 -16.07
CA SER A 268 -27.53 7.02 -15.66
C SER A 268 -27.32 7.09 -14.17
N ASP A 269 -27.23 5.92 -13.54
CA ASP A 269 -26.95 5.76 -12.11
C ASP A 269 -25.64 5.00 -11.97
N TRP A 270 -24.68 5.52 -11.20
CA TRP A 270 -23.35 4.93 -11.03
C TRP A 270 -23.11 4.68 -9.56
N VAL A 271 -22.99 3.40 -9.20
CA VAL A 271 -22.82 2.95 -7.82
C VAL A 271 -21.65 1.97 -7.76
N PHE A 272 -20.82 2.09 -6.74
CA PHE A 272 -19.74 1.17 -6.44
C PHE A 272 -20.11 0.33 -5.22
N VAL A 273 -20.00 -0.99 -5.33
CA VAL A 273 -20.14 -1.91 -4.19
C VAL A 273 -18.77 -2.05 -3.55
N ASN A 274 -18.70 -1.82 -2.25
CA ASN A 274 -17.49 -2.00 -1.48
C ASN A 274 -17.36 -3.46 -1.00
N TYR A 275 -18.03 -3.80 0.10
CA TYR A 275 -18.05 -5.14 0.68
C TYR A 275 -19.48 -5.55 1.06
N TRP A 276 -19.64 -6.82 1.43
CA TRP A 276 -20.80 -7.26 2.20
C TRP A 276 -20.39 -8.12 3.40
N GLU A 277 -21.22 -8.11 4.44
CA GLU A 277 -21.03 -8.90 5.65
C GLU A 277 -22.27 -9.74 5.95
N LEU A 278 -22.04 -10.93 6.50
CA LEU A 278 -23.08 -11.82 6.98
C LEU A 278 -22.84 -12.18 8.44
N ASP A 279 -23.71 -11.69 9.32
CA ASP A 279 -23.78 -12.17 10.71
C ASP A 279 -24.65 -13.42 10.75
N TYR A 280 -24.10 -14.53 11.26
CA TYR A 280 -24.82 -15.79 11.37
C TYR A 280 -24.30 -16.66 12.52
N ARG A 281 -25.08 -17.68 12.89
CA ARG A 281 -24.63 -18.74 13.82
C ARG A 281 -23.85 -19.79 13.03
N ARG A 282 -22.58 -20.03 13.36
CA ARG A 282 -21.73 -21.05 12.75
C ARG A 282 -21.60 -22.26 13.67
N GLN A 283 -21.67 -23.46 13.10
CA GLN A 283 -21.43 -24.71 13.84
C GLN A 283 -19.95 -24.84 14.21
N PHE A 284 -19.65 -25.54 15.32
CA PHE A 284 -18.27 -25.92 15.67
C PHE A 284 -17.74 -27.02 14.75
N ARG A 285 -17.52 -26.68 13.48
CA ARG A 285 -16.98 -27.58 12.46
C ARG A 285 -15.85 -26.89 11.69
N ALA A 286 -14.74 -27.60 11.60
CA ALA A 286 -13.58 -27.15 10.85
C ALA A 286 -13.91 -27.01 9.35
N TRP A 287 -13.34 -26.00 8.72
CA TRP A 287 -13.44 -25.77 7.29
C TRP A 287 -12.04 -25.44 6.77
N ASN A 288 -11.61 -26.09 5.68
CA ASN A 288 -10.25 -25.97 5.15
C ASN A 288 -9.15 -26.22 6.21
N GLY A 289 -9.38 -27.22 7.09
CA GLY A 289 -8.46 -27.60 8.15
C GLY A 289 -8.28 -26.56 9.25
N GLN A 290 -9.24 -25.63 9.43
CA GLN A 290 -9.17 -24.55 10.40
C GLN A 290 -10.54 -24.26 11.05
N LEU A 291 -10.50 -23.80 12.30
CA LEU A 291 -11.62 -23.14 12.96
C LEU A 291 -11.07 -22.15 13.98
N ASP A 292 -11.58 -20.92 13.95
CA ASP A 292 -11.44 -19.98 15.05
C ASP A 292 -12.82 -19.56 15.56
N PHE A 293 -12.90 -19.22 16.85
CA PHE A 293 -14.14 -18.73 17.45
C PHE A 293 -13.88 -17.94 18.74
N THR A 294 -14.77 -16.99 19.01
CA THR A 294 -14.80 -16.26 20.29
C THR A 294 -15.80 -16.90 21.24
N ALA A 295 -15.39 -17.12 22.48
CA ALA A 295 -16.25 -17.68 23.50
C ALA A 295 -17.31 -16.69 23.99
N GLU A 296 -18.57 -17.14 24.00
CA GLU A 296 -19.71 -16.28 24.33
C GLU A 296 -20.02 -16.21 25.83
N THR A 297 -19.54 -17.18 26.61
CA THR A 297 -19.84 -17.30 28.04
C THR A 297 -18.58 -17.54 28.87
N SER A 298 -18.61 -17.08 30.12
CA SER A 298 -17.53 -17.31 31.08
C SER A 298 -17.81 -18.54 31.95
N GLY A 299 -16.75 -19.23 32.37
CA GLY A 299 -16.78 -20.39 33.25
C GLY A 299 -16.20 -21.66 32.61
N PRO A 300 -16.23 -22.79 33.34
CA PRO A 300 -15.78 -24.07 32.80
C PRO A 300 -16.63 -24.49 31.60
N THR A 301 -16.01 -24.57 30.43
CA THR A 301 -16.67 -24.92 29.16
C THR A 301 -15.89 -26.02 28.46
N GLU A 302 -16.62 -26.96 27.85
CA GLU A 302 -16.06 -28.01 27.01
C GLU A 302 -16.53 -27.78 25.58
N TYR A 303 -15.60 -27.69 24.65
CA TYR A 303 -15.88 -27.52 23.24
C TYR A 303 -15.70 -28.86 22.52
N ALA A 304 -16.53 -29.12 21.52
CA ALA A 304 -16.39 -30.24 20.60
C ALA A 304 -16.40 -29.68 19.19
N VAL A 305 -15.32 -29.90 18.46
CA VAL A 305 -15.13 -29.39 17.10
C VAL A 305 -14.99 -30.57 16.15
N ASP A 306 -15.92 -30.70 15.21
CA ASP A 306 -15.97 -31.77 14.22
C ASP A 306 -15.33 -31.34 12.88
N GLY A 307 -15.33 -32.25 11.89
CA GLY A 307 -14.94 -31.94 10.51
C GLY A 307 -13.44 -31.96 10.25
N TRP A 308 -12.66 -32.63 11.10
CA TRP A 308 -11.22 -32.78 10.92
C TRP A 308 -10.86 -34.06 10.16
N ASP A 309 -9.96 -33.94 9.19
CA ASP A 309 -9.31 -35.07 8.53
C ASP A 309 -7.99 -35.49 9.23
N ALA A 310 -7.46 -34.61 10.09
CA ALA A 310 -6.23 -34.83 10.85
C ALA A 310 -6.51 -35.20 12.32
N LEU A 311 -5.59 -35.94 12.93
CA LEU A 311 -5.71 -36.41 14.32
C LEU A 311 -4.99 -35.51 15.33
N ASP A 312 -4.03 -34.72 14.86
CA ASP A 312 -3.09 -33.93 15.64
C ASP A 312 -3.35 -32.43 15.46
N ILE A 313 -4.55 -32.00 15.86
CA ILE A 313 -4.96 -30.60 15.73
C ILE A 313 -4.25 -29.73 16.77
N ALA A 314 -3.63 -28.64 16.32
CA ALA A 314 -3.15 -27.61 17.23
C ALA A 314 -4.33 -26.79 17.75
N ILE A 315 -4.43 -26.65 19.07
CA ILE A 315 -5.48 -25.89 19.75
C ILE A 315 -4.82 -24.81 20.59
N TRP A 316 -4.96 -23.55 20.21
CA TRP A 316 -4.31 -22.42 20.88
C TRP A 316 -5.35 -21.45 21.43
N ASP A 317 -5.11 -20.96 22.64
CA ASP A 317 -5.76 -19.75 23.15
C ASP A 317 -4.95 -18.54 22.65
N ILE A 318 -5.56 -17.78 21.74
CA ILE A 318 -4.97 -16.59 21.10
C ILE A 318 -5.59 -15.30 21.61
N SER A 319 -6.28 -15.33 22.76
CA SER A 319 -6.84 -14.14 23.42
C SER A 319 -5.78 -13.05 23.67
N ASN A 320 -4.52 -13.46 23.81
CA ASN A 320 -3.36 -12.58 23.69
C ASN A 320 -2.45 -13.10 22.56
N PRO A 321 -2.49 -12.53 21.35
CA PRO A 321 -1.81 -13.09 20.18
C PRO A 321 -0.29 -12.95 20.22
N ILE A 322 0.27 -12.05 21.05
CA ILE A 322 1.73 -11.98 21.28
C ILE A 322 2.19 -12.95 22.37
N SER A 323 1.27 -13.55 23.13
CA SER A 323 1.57 -14.54 24.16
C SER A 323 0.52 -15.67 24.18
N PRO A 324 0.33 -16.38 23.05
CA PRO A 324 -0.66 -17.44 22.97
C PRO A 324 -0.29 -18.63 23.87
N GLN A 325 -1.30 -19.40 24.27
CA GLN A 325 -1.13 -20.61 25.07
C GLN A 325 -1.52 -21.84 24.26
N ARG A 326 -0.66 -22.86 24.29
CA ARG A 326 -0.95 -24.16 23.67
C ARG A 326 -1.84 -24.97 24.59
N LEU A 327 -2.99 -25.39 24.11
CA LEU A 327 -3.89 -26.29 24.81
C LEU A 327 -3.53 -27.73 24.45
N SER A 328 -3.01 -28.48 25.42
CA SER A 328 -2.68 -29.88 25.26
C SER A 328 -3.85 -30.75 25.69
N VAL A 329 -4.19 -31.74 24.86
CA VAL A 329 -5.23 -32.72 25.16
C VAL A 329 -4.61 -34.10 25.21
N THR A 330 -4.72 -34.77 26.36
CA THR A 330 -4.29 -36.17 26.51
C THR A 330 -5.45 -37.07 26.13
N PHE A 331 -5.43 -37.64 24.94
CA PHE A 331 -6.44 -38.61 24.52
C PHE A 331 -6.23 -39.95 25.24
N GLY A 332 -6.83 -40.10 26.43
CA GLY A 332 -6.83 -41.34 27.21
C GLY A 332 -7.63 -42.48 26.58
N GLN A 333 -8.56 -42.19 25.66
CA GLN A 333 -9.27 -43.18 24.85
C GLN A 333 -9.68 -42.51 23.52
N ARG A 334 -9.25 -43.09 22.40
CA ARG A 334 -9.73 -42.71 21.05
C ARG A 334 -11.23 -43.01 21.00
N VAL A 335 -12.07 -41.99 21.16
CA VAL A 335 -13.51 -42.15 20.91
C VAL A 335 -13.70 -42.13 19.40
N TYR A 336 -13.51 -43.29 18.76
CA TYR A 336 -14.26 -43.59 17.55
C TYR A 336 -15.72 -43.57 17.99
N LEU A 337 -16.49 -42.55 17.63
CA LEU A 337 -17.92 -42.74 17.59
C LEU A 337 -18.13 -43.80 16.51
N PRO A 338 -18.51 -45.04 16.84
CA PRO A 338 -19.04 -45.88 15.79
C PRO A 338 -20.29 -45.15 15.36
N LEU A 339 -20.33 -44.67 14.11
CA LEU A 339 -21.60 -44.47 13.44
C LEU A 339 -22.38 -45.77 13.71
N MET A 340 -23.40 -45.71 14.56
CA MET A 340 -24.30 -46.83 14.80
C MET A 340 -25.18 -46.99 13.56
N PHE A 341 -24.57 -47.30 12.41
CA PHE A 341 -25.26 -47.91 11.29
C PHE A 341 -25.21 -49.41 11.52
N ASN A 342 -26.30 -49.89 12.10
CA ASN A 342 -26.81 -51.26 12.05
C ASN A 342 -25.90 -52.25 11.29
N ARG A 343 -24.92 -52.85 12.01
CA ARG A 343 -23.90 -53.77 11.48
C ARG A 343 -24.49 -54.99 10.75
N ALA A 344 -25.77 -55.28 10.96
CA ALA A 344 -26.48 -56.36 10.28
C ALA A 344 -26.78 -56.06 8.79
N ALA A 345 -26.88 -54.79 8.38
CA ALA A 345 -27.19 -54.43 6.99
C ALA A 345 -25.95 -54.41 6.07
N GLN A 346 -24.77 -54.12 6.63
CA GLN A 346 -23.53 -53.95 5.84
C GLN A 346 -22.75 -55.25 5.62
N MET A 347 -23.00 -56.32 6.38
CA MET A 347 -22.40 -57.63 6.08
C MET A 347 -23.04 -58.34 4.88
N ALA A 348 -24.11 -57.78 4.31
CA ALA A 348 -24.74 -58.24 3.08
C ALA A 348 -24.22 -57.53 1.81
N ALA A 349 -23.51 -56.41 1.95
CA ALA A 349 -22.88 -55.68 0.85
C ALA A 349 -21.37 -55.69 1.08
N GLY A 350 -20.60 -56.33 0.19
CA GLY A 350 -19.14 -56.42 0.30
C GLY A 350 -18.43 -55.07 0.46
N PRO A 351 -17.10 -55.07 0.66
CA PRO A 351 -16.36 -53.85 0.98
C PRO A 351 -16.53 -52.82 -0.13
N ALA A 352 -17.30 -51.76 0.16
CA ALA A 352 -17.38 -50.60 -0.71
C ALA A 352 -16.05 -49.84 -0.60
N ALA A 353 -15.47 -49.49 -1.74
CA ALA A 353 -14.21 -48.74 -1.82
C ALA A 353 -14.33 -47.26 -1.37
N ASP A 354 -15.52 -46.84 -0.91
CA ASP A 354 -15.86 -45.45 -0.59
C ASP A 354 -16.42 -45.31 0.84
N ALA A 355 -15.69 -45.81 1.85
CA ALA A 355 -16.00 -45.41 3.23
C ALA A 355 -15.54 -43.95 3.41
N PRO A 356 -16.42 -42.99 3.77
CA PRO A 356 -16.00 -41.62 4.04
C PRO A 356 -14.97 -41.64 5.17
N ALA A 357 -13.88 -40.88 5.01
CA ALA A 357 -12.94 -40.63 6.10
C ALA A 357 -13.75 -40.21 7.33
N ALA A 358 -13.48 -40.83 8.48
CA ALA A 358 -14.25 -40.54 9.68
C ALA A 358 -14.06 -39.08 10.07
N ASP A 359 -15.14 -38.28 10.12
CA ASP A 359 -15.14 -36.93 10.70
C ASP A 359 -14.58 -37.02 12.14
N VAL A 360 -13.34 -36.57 12.35
CA VAL A 360 -12.71 -36.58 13.68
C VAL A 360 -13.29 -35.43 14.50
N THR A 361 -13.69 -35.73 15.74
CA THR A 361 -14.10 -34.73 16.74
C THR A 361 -12.96 -34.46 17.71
N VAL A 362 -12.53 -33.20 17.80
CA VAL A 362 -11.60 -32.73 18.83
C VAL A 362 -12.37 -32.13 19.98
N ARG A 363 -12.11 -32.60 21.20
CA ARG A 363 -12.73 -32.08 22.43
C ARG A 363 -11.66 -31.50 23.33
N PHE A 364 -11.91 -30.31 23.86
CA PHE A 364 -11.04 -29.68 24.84
C PHE A 364 -11.86 -28.91 25.86
N ARG A 365 -11.32 -28.78 27.07
CA ARG A 365 -11.94 -28.07 28.18
C ARG A 365 -11.04 -26.95 28.65
N THR A 366 -11.65 -25.82 28.96
CA THR A 366 -10.96 -24.65 29.49
C THR A 366 -11.86 -23.92 30.49
N ASN A 367 -11.27 -23.14 31.38
CA ASN A 367 -12.01 -22.20 32.21
C ASN A 367 -12.11 -20.87 31.47
N THR A 368 -13.10 -20.78 30.60
CA THR A 368 -13.22 -19.74 29.60
C THR A 368 -13.57 -18.38 30.21
N ALA A 369 -12.97 -17.31 29.71
CA ALA A 369 -13.52 -15.96 29.84
C ALA A 369 -14.37 -15.65 28.60
N ALA A 370 -15.51 -14.98 28.78
CA ALA A 370 -16.25 -14.45 27.63
C ALA A 370 -15.35 -13.47 26.86
N GLY A 371 -15.30 -13.60 25.54
CA GLY A 371 -14.35 -12.88 24.69
C GLY A 371 -13.00 -13.59 24.47
N ALA A 372 -12.75 -14.74 25.12
CA ALA A 372 -11.55 -15.53 24.81
C ALA A 372 -11.62 -16.06 23.36
N HIS A 373 -10.50 -15.99 22.64
CA HIS A 373 -10.42 -16.39 21.22
C HIS A 373 -9.57 -17.65 21.08
N TYR A 374 -10.17 -18.70 20.55
CA TYR A 374 -9.51 -19.98 20.32
C TYR A 374 -9.26 -20.20 18.83
N TRP A 375 -8.08 -20.73 18.52
CA TRP A 375 -7.66 -21.08 17.17
C TRP A 375 -7.33 -22.57 17.09
N LEU A 376 -7.99 -23.28 16.19
CA LEU A 376 -7.75 -24.69 15.90
C LEU A 376 -7.28 -24.83 14.46
N GLN A 377 -6.21 -25.59 14.25
CA GLN A 377 -5.60 -25.73 12.93
C GLN A 377 -4.94 -27.10 12.75
N ALA A 378 -5.19 -27.72 11.60
CA ALA A 378 -4.55 -28.96 11.19
C ALA A 378 -3.08 -28.70 10.75
N PRO A 379 -2.12 -29.57 11.10
CA PRO A 379 -0.69 -29.30 10.87
C PRO A 379 -0.28 -29.13 9.40
N ASP A 380 -0.96 -29.81 8.48
CA ASP A 380 -0.77 -29.70 7.04
C ASP A 380 -1.20 -28.33 6.47
N THR A 381 -1.97 -27.57 7.23
CA THR A 381 -2.37 -26.19 6.90
C THR A 381 -1.52 -25.12 7.58
N PHE A 382 -0.52 -25.50 8.40
CA PHE A 382 0.45 -24.54 8.94
C PHE A 382 1.21 -23.88 7.81
N ARG A 383 1.50 -22.59 7.96
CA ARG A 383 2.10 -21.79 6.88
C ARG A 383 3.60 -21.62 7.12
N PRO A 384 4.45 -21.76 6.08
CA PRO A 384 5.78 -21.19 6.14
C PRO A 384 5.70 -19.65 6.20
N PRO A 385 6.79 -18.97 6.57
CA PRO A 385 6.83 -17.51 6.44
C PRO A 385 6.61 -17.09 4.98
N ALA A 386 5.89 -15.99 4.76
CA ALA A 386 5.66 -15.43 3.42
C ALA A 386 6.95 -14.84 2.83
N SER A 387 7.82 -14.30 3.69
CA SER A 387 9.16 -13.86 3.35
C SER A 387 10.11 -14.10 4.52
N ILE A 388 11.38 -14.37 4.23
CA ILE A 388 12.42 -14.47 5.25
C ILE A 388 13.75 -13.95 4.68
N ARG A 389 14.46 -13.11 5.45
CA ARG A 389 15.80 -12.65 5.08
C ARG A 389 16.66 -12.28 6.28
N LEU A 390 17.96 -12.47 6.15
CA LEU A 390 18.93 -11.95 7.11
C LEU A 390 18.92 -10.42 7.13
N ARG A 391 19.00 -9.84 8.33
CA ARG A 391 19.15 -8.40 8.51
C ARG A 391 20.64 -8.05 8.57
N ALA A 392 21.11 -7.30 7.59
CA ALA A 392 22.44 -6.70 7.63
C ALA A 392 22.45 -5.43 8.51
N GLU A 393 23.63 -5.02 8.97
CA GLU A 393 23.82 -3.67 9.51
C GLU A 393 23.78 -2.66 8.36
N THR A 394 22.96 -1.61 8.49
CA THR A 394 22.77 -0.63 7.42
C THR A 394 23.62 0.64 7.62
N GLY A 395 23.97 0.94 8.88
CA GLY A 395 24.65 2.18 9.27
C GLY A 395 23.77 3.44 9.27
N LEU A 396 22.47 3.35 8.95
CA LEU A 396 21.59 4.53 8.79
C LEU A 396 21.31 5.27 10.10
N ARG A 397 21.40 4.61 11.27
CA ARG A 397 21.26 5.29 12.57
C ARG A 397 22.41 6.24 12.90
N ALA A 398 23.61 6.00 12.38
CA ALA A 398 24.80 6.79 12.65
C ALA A 398 25.80 6.70 11.48
N PRO A 399 25.45 7.23 10.29
CA PRO A 399 26.33 7.19 9.14
C PRO A 399 27.59 8.01 9.40
N ALA A 400 28.73 7.48 8.98
CA ALA A 400 30.02 8.13 9.16
C ALA A 400 30.03 9.52 8.49
N GLY A 401 30.18 10.57 9.30
CA GLY A 401 30.25 11.95 8.82
C GLY A 401 28.93 12.61 8.46
N GLY A 402 27.76 11.98 8.70
CA GLY A 402 26.43 12.57 8.43
C GLY A 402 26.12 12.83 6.94
N ALA A 403 24.99 13.46 6.65
CA ALA A 403 24.59 13.85 5.28
C ALA A 403 23.58 15.01 5.27
N ASP A 404 23.73 15.93 4.32
CA ASP A 404 22.78 17.02 4.02
C ASP A 404 22.00 16.78 2.72
N ALA A 405 22.43 15.83 1.88
CA ALA A 405 21.70 15.36 0.71
C ALA A 405 21.48 13.84 0.81
N VAL A 406 20.22 13.41 0.92
CA VAL A 406 19.84 12.00 1.04
C VAL A 406 19.13 11.58 -0.24
N ILE A 407 19.58 10.46 -0.82
CA ILE A 407 18.91 9.82 -1.95
C ILE A 407 18.33 8.51 -1.44
N VAL A 408 17.01 8.35 -1.51
CA VAL A 408 16.33 7.09 -1.17
C VAL A 408 15.93 6.40 -2.46
N THR A 409 16.26 5.11 -2.58
CA THR A 409 16.07 4.36 -3.82
C THR A 409 15.91 2.86 -3.56
N SER A 410 15.59 2.09 -4.59
CA SER A 410 15.58 0.62 -4.54
C SER A 410 16.95 0.05 -4.90
N ALA A 411 17.21 -1.22 -4.53
CA ALA A 411 18.44 -1.92 -4.89
C ALA A 411 18.72 -1.92 -6.41
N GLU A 412 17.68 -1.99 -7.25
CA GLU A 412 17.81 -2.00 -8.71
C GLU A 412 18.35 -0.66 -9.26
N LEU A 413 17.89 0.46 -8.67
CA LEU A 413 18.23 1.80 -9.13
C LEU A 413 19.45 2.40 -8.42
N ARG A 414 19.92 1.75 -7.33
CA ARG A 414 21.08 2.18 -6.53
C ARG A 414 22.32 2.56 -7.36
N PRO A 415 22.70 1.87 -8.46
CA PRO A 415 23.86 2.29 -9.24
C PRO A 415 23.73 3.71 -9.83
N ALA A 416 22.54 4.13 -10.26
CA ALA A 416 22.31 5.50 -10.73
C ALA A 416 22.26 6.50 -9.56
N ALA A 417 21.69 6.09 -8.42
CA ALA A 417 21.67 6.91 -7.20
C ALA A 417 23.08 7.24 -6.70
N GLU A 418 24.00 6.27 -6.72
CA GLU A 418 25.39 6.49 -6.32
C GLU A 418 26.13 7.45 -7.28
N ARG A 419 25.79 7.46 -8.57
CA ARG A 419 26.33 8.44 -9.53
C ARG A 419 25.86 9.86 -9.18
N LEU A 420 24.58 10.03 -8.86
CA LEU A 420 24.03 11.31 -8.43
C LEU A 420 24.62 11.76 -7.07
N ALA A 421 24.79 10.83 -6.12
CA ALA A 421 25.46 11.12 -4.86
C ALA A 421 26.92 11.56 -5.06
N ALA A 422 27.66 10.91 -5.96
CA ALA A 422 29.02 11.31 -6.31
C ALA A 422 29.07 12.72 -6.93
N TRP A 423 28.10 13.04 -7.79
CA TRP A 423 27.94 14.40 -8.33
C TRP A 423 27.69 15.42 -7.20
N HIS A 424 26.76 15.17 -6.28
CA HIS A 424 26.53 16.04 -5.13
C HIS A 424 27.78 16.23 -4.25
N ARG A 425 28.56 15.16 -4.03
CA ARG A 425 29.84 15.24 -3.32
C ARG A 425 30.85 16.11 -4.05
N SER A 426 30.90 16.05 -5.39
CA SER A 426 31.74 16.95 -6.20
C SER A 426 31.32 18.43 -6.10
N GLN A 427 30.06 18.69 -5.77
CA GLN A 427 29.51 20.02 -5.50
C GLN A 427 29.65 20.44 -4.02
N GLY A 428 30.39 19.68 -3.22
CA GLY A 428 30.68 20.01 -1.81
C GLY A 428 29.62 19.57 -0.80
N ARG A 429 28.60 18.80 -1.21
CA ARG A 429 27.59 18.24 -0.30
C ARG A 429 28.05 16.91 0.30
N ARG A 430 27.50 16.54 1.46
CA ARG A 430 27.62 15.19 2.02
C ARG A 430 26.40 14.38 1.60
N ALA A 431 26.59 13.60 0.55
CA ALA A 431 25.52 12.77 -0.01
C ALA A 431 25.54 11.33 0.54
N LEU A 432 24.37 10.81 0.88
CA LEU A 432 24.13 9.42 1.32
C LEU A 432 23.06 8.77 0.44
N VAL A 433 23.27 7.51 0.04
CA VAL A 433 22.27 6.69 -0.65
C VAL A 433 21.73 5.64 0.33
N ALA A 434 20.42 5.66 0.56
CA ALA A 434 19.72 4.70 1.41
C ALA A 434 18.85 3.76 0.55
N ASP A 435 18.90 2.45 0.86
CA ASP A 435 17.93 1.50 0.29
C ASP A 435 16.61 1.65 1.03
N ILE A 436 15.51 1.78 0.31
CA ILE A 436 14.20 1.95 0.92
C ILE A 436 13.82 0.76 1.84
N GLN A 437 14.28 -0.46 1.55
CA GLN A 437 14.04 -1.62 2.42
C GLN A 437 14.75 -1.50 3.77
N ASP A 438 15.98 -0.97 3.76
CA ASP A 438 16.72 -0.69 4.98
C ASP A 438 16.03 0.39 5.81
N VAL A 439 15.48 1.42 5.13
CA VAL A 439 14.72 2.48 5.80
C VAL A 439 13.47 1.91 6.49
N TYR A 440 12.72 1.02 5.84
CA TYR A 440 11.57 0.34 6.47
C TYR A 440 11.99 -0.45 7.71
N ASP A 441 13.05 -1.25 7.60
CA ASP A 441 13.56 -2.10 8.67
C ASP A 441 14.00 -1.32 9.90
N GLU A 442 14.66 -0.19 9.70
CA GLU A 442 15.25 0.59 10.78
C GLU A 442 14.27 1.59 11.41
N PHE A 443 13.39 2.19 10.61
CA PHE A 443 12.57 3.34 11.01
C PHE A 443 11.06 3.09 10.97
N ASN A 444 10.61 1.90 10.55
CA ASN A 444 9.19 1.52 10.57
C ASN A 444 8.95 0.05 10.92
N ALA A 445 9.80 -0.53 11.78
CA ALA A 445 9.73 -1.92 12.23
C ALA A 445 9.73 -2.99 11.11
N GLY A 446 10.18 -2.63 9.90
CA GLY A 446 10.19 -3.46 8.69
C GLY A 446 8.92 -3.37 7.85
N ILE A 447 7.91 -2.62 8.29
CA ILE A 447 6.64 -2.47 7.58
C ILE A 447 6.85 -1.56 6.37
N TYR A 448 6.42 -2.04 5.20
CA TYR A 448 6.45 -1.28 3.96
C TYR A 448 5.48 -0.09 4.06
N HIS A 449 6.01 1.12 4.21
CA HIS A 449 5.22 2.36 4.27
C HIS A 449 6.11 3.60 4.05
N PRO A 450 5.63 4.63 3.31
CA PRO A 450 6.38 5.87 3.09
C PRO A 450 6.86 6.60 4.36
N LYS A 451 6.15 6.51 5.50
CA LYS A 451 6.47 7.19 6.77
C LYS A 451 7.80 6.81 7.38
N ALA A 452 8.40 5.70 6.94
CA ALA A 452 9.74 5.31 7.36
C ALA A 452 10.80 6.35 6.97
N VAL A 453 10.61 7.03 5.82
CA VAL A 453 11.55 8.02 5.30
C VAL A 453 11.55 9.32 6.14
N PRO A 454 10.41 9.99 6.43
CA PRO A 454 10.43 11.14 7.34
C PRO A 454 10.87 10.74 8.75
N ALA A 455 10.56 9.53 9.22
CA ALA A 455 11.09 9.02 10.49
C ALA A 455 12.64 8.91 10.50
N MET A 456 13.24 8.46 9.39
CA MET A 456 14.70 8.48 9.21
C MET A 456 15.25 9.91 9.18
N LEU A 457 14.62 10.83 8.44
CA LEU A 457 15.09 12.21 8.33
C LEU A 457 14.97 12.98 9.65
N LYS A 458 13.90 12.74 10.42
CA LYS A 458 13.73 13.26 11.78
C LYS A 458 14.85 12.75 12.69
N TRP A 459 15.10 11.45 12.68
CA TRP A 459 16.23 10.86 13.42
C TRP A 459 17.56 11.48 13.01
N ALA A 460 17.77 11.66 11.71
CA ALA A 460 18.98 12.24 11.15
C ALA A 460 19.20 13.69 11.61
N ALA A 461 18.15 14.52 11.63
CA ALA A 461 18.22 15.90 12.12
C ALA A 461 18.64 15.99 13.59
N GLU A 462 18.28 14.99 14.39
CA GLU A 462 18.59 14.93 15.83
C GLU A 462 19.94 14.27 16.15
N HIS A 463 20.37 13.28 15.37
CA HIS A 463 21.46 12.36 15.76
C HIS A 463 22.63 12.30 14.77
N TRP A 464 22.45 12.65 13.49
CA TRP A 464 23.56 12.62 12.54
C TRP A 464 24.50 13.79 12.79
N THR A 465 25.77 13.64 12.38
CA THR A 465 26.72 14.75 12.45
C THR A 465 26.26 15.89 11.54
N PRO A 466 26.11 17.14 12.03
CA PRO A 466 25.65 18.28 11.22
C PRO A 466 26.54 18.59 10.01
N PRO A 467 26.03 19.24 8.94
CA PRO A 467 24.65 19.68 8.71
C PRO A 467 23.59 18.56 8.59
N ALA A 468 22.38 18.83 9.07
CA ALA A 468 21.22 17.95 8.92
C ALA A 468 20.78 17.83 7.45
N PRO A 469 20.01 16.77 7.09
CA PRO A 469 19.41 16.65 5.77
C PRO A 469 18.61 17.89 5.36
N MET A 470 18.94 18.46 4.21
CA MET A 470 18.23 19.58 3.58
C MET A 470 17.56 19.17 2.27
N PHE A 471 18.07 18.12 1.62
CA PHE A 471 17.58 17.62 0.34
C PHE A 471 17.27 16.13 0.42
N LEU A 472 16.09 15.74 -0.04
CA LEU A 472 15.65 14.37 -0.20
C LEU A 472 15.30 14.10 -1.66
N THR A 473 16.12 13.30 -2.33
CA THR A 473 15.83 12.80 -3.67
C THR A 473 15.20 11.41 -3.57
N LEU A 474 13.96 11.28 -4.03
CA LEU A 474 13.27 10.01 -4.20
C LEU A 474 13.60 9.48 -5.59
N MET A 475 14.57 8.55 -5.71
CA MET A 475 14.91 7.95 -7.00
C MET A 475 14.13 6.67 -7.20
N GLY A 476 13.04 6.79 -7.97
CA GLY A 476 12.14 5.69 -8.27
C GLY A 476 10.71 6.17 -8.47
N ASP A 477 10.02 5.58 -9.43
CA ASP A 477 8.59 5.75 -9.63
C ASP A 477 7.76 4.91 -8.62
N GLY A 478 6.46 5.16 -8.56
CA GLY A 478 5.54 4.40 -7.71
C GLY A 478 4.07 4.64 -8.03
N HIS A 479 3.20 3.72 -7.59
CA HIS A 479 1.75 3.78 -7.85
C HIS A 479 0.93 3.27 -6.67
N TRP A 480 -0.39 3.53 -6.66
CA TRP A 480 -1.30 3.15 -5.56
C TRP A 480 -1.66 1.65 -5.49
N ASN A 481 -1.45 0.88 -6.57
CA ASN A 481 -1.71 -0.57 -6.58
C ASN A 481 -0.60 -1.43 -5.91
N PHE A 482 -0.31 -1.20 -4.63
CA PHE A 482 0.78 -1.86 -3.90
C PHE A 482 0.67 -3.38 -3.81
N LYS A 483 -0.57 -3.88 -3.72
CA LYS A 483 -0.90 -5.30 -3.51
C LYS A 483 -1.18 -6.07 -4.80
N GLY A 484 -1.08 -5.40 -5.96
CA GLY A 484 -1.26 -6.05 -7.27
C GLY A 484 -2.69 -6.47 -7.56
N PHE A 485 -3.67 -5.73 -7.04
CA PHE A 485 -5.09 -5.97 -7.23
C PHE A 485 -5.53 -5.72 -8.68
N ASN A 486 -6.44 -6.57 -9.18
CA ASN A 486 -6.97 -6.55 -10.55
C ASN A 486 -5.91 -6.29 -11.65
N PRO A 487 -4.93 -7.20 -11.84
CA PRO A 487 -3.82 -6.98 -12.78
C PRO A 487 -4.25 -6.89 -14.25
N ALA A 488 -5.48 -7.31 -14.58
CA ALA A 488 -6.05 -7.13 -15.91
C ALA A 488 -6.37 -5.66 -16.22
N LEU A 489 -6.88 -4.92 -15.22
CA LEU A 489 -7.18 -3.49 -15.35
C LEU A 489 -5.99 -2.61 -14.95
N TYR A 490 -5.19 -3.06 -13.98
CA TYR A 490 -4.04 -2.35 -13.42
C TYR A 490 -2.78 -3.24 -13.50
N PRO A 491 -2.16 -3.35 -14.69
CA PRO A 491 -1.00 -4.21 -14.90
C PRO A 491 0.13 -3.94 -13.89
N PRO A 492 0.87 -4.97 -13.46
CA PRO A 492 2.00 -4.81 -12.54
C PRO A 492 3.02 -3.80 -13.07
N ARG A 493 3.44 -2.89 -12.20
CA ARG A 493 4.50 -1.91 -12.44
C ARG A 493 5.49 -1.94 -11.27
N PRO A 494 6.74 -1.50 -11.49
CA PRO A 494 7.65 -1.28 -10.37
C PRO A 494 7.10 -0.25 -9.39
N ASN A 495 7.30 -0.49 -8.11
CA ASN A 495 7.01 0.47 -7.05
C ASN A 495 8.29 0.66 -6.25
N HIS A 496 9.23 1.40 -6.84
CA HIS A 496 10.58 1.59 -6.28
C HIS A 496 10.53 2.43 -5.02
N ILE A 497 9.75 3.51 -5.06
CA ILE A 497 9.47 4.39 -3.92
C ILE A 497 7.98 4.68 -3.90
N PRO A 498 7.22 4.22 -2.89
CA PRO A 498 5.77 4.45 -2.85
C PRO A 498 5.43 5.94 -2.92
N PRO A 499 4.34 6.35 -3.59
CA PRO A 499 3.78 7.67 -3.34
C PRO A 499 3.40 7.80 -1.87
N TYR A 500 3.58 8.99 -1.29
CA TYR A 500 2.98 9.29 0.01
C TYR A 500 1.52 9.66 -0.20
N LEU A 501 0.61 8.68 -0.18
CA LEU A 501 -0.83 8.92 -0.35
C LEU A 501 -1.40 9.61 0.90
N ALA A 502 -2.14 10.70 0.68
CA ALA A 502 -2.80 11.43 1.75
C ALA A 502 -4.12 12.07 1.29
N TRP A 503 -5.07 12.18 2.23
CA TRP A 503 -6.39 12.77 2.04
C TRP A 503 -6.39 14.31 2.07
N VAL A 504 -5.52 14.92 1.26
CA VAL A 504 -5.23 16.36 1.25
C VAL A 504 -5.98 17.15 0.17
N ASP A 505 -6.59 16.46 -0.80
CA ASP A 505 -7.38 17.07 -1.85
C ASP A 505 -8.87 17.05 -1.48
N TRP A 506 -9.52 18.20 -1.49
CA TRP A 506 -10.92 18.32 -1.08
C TRP A 506 -11.91 17.85 -2.14
N TRP A 507 -11.49 17.79 -3.41
CA TRP A 507 -12.34 17.37 -4.53
C TRP A 507 -12.06 15.92 -4.90
N GLN A 508 -10.79 15.50 -4.88
CA GLN A 508 -10.36 14.15 -5.24
C GLN A 508 -10.15 13.23 -4.05
N GLY A 509 -9.94 13.77 -2.85
CA GLY A 509 -9.64 12.96 -1.69
C GLY A 509 -8.17 12.56 -1.60
N GLU A 510 -7.89 11.26 -1.77
CA GLU A 510 -6.55 10.69 -1.65
C GLU A 510 -5.74 10.93 -2.93
N VAL A 511 -4.58 11.58 -2.78
CA VAL A 511 -3.65 11.91 -3.87
C VAL A 511 -2.21 11.71 -3.39
N PRO A 512 -1.23 11.53 -4.30
CA PRO A 512 0.18 11.49 -3.90
C PRO A 512 0.65 12.87 -3.43
N ALA A 513 1.24 12.93 -2.25
CA ALA A 513 1.62 14.15 -1.53
C ALA A 513 3.07 14.07 -1.06
N ASP A 514 4.02 14.00 -2.01
CA ASP A 514 5.43 13.76 -1.70
C ASP A 514 6.08 14.85 -0.83
N ALA A 515 5.45 16.02 -0.68
CA ALA A 515 5.86 17.00 0.31
C ALA A 515 5.94 16.42 1.74
N LEU A 516 5.07 15.46 2.06
CA LEU A 516 5.00 14.82 3.38
C LEU A 516 6.20 13.90 3.67
N TYR A 517 7.01 13.56 2.67
CA TYR A 517 8.31 12.93 2.93
C TYR A 517 9.31 13.87 3.62
N GLY A 518 9.13 15.19 3.45
CA GLY A 518 9.99 16.22 4.02
C GLY A 518 9.44 16.92 5.25
N ASP A 519 8.22 16.56 5.68
CA ASP A 519 7.58 17.04 6.90
C ASP A 519 8.13 16.25 8.10
N LEU A 520 8.86 16.92 9.00
CA LEU A 520 9.56 16.28 10.10
C LEU A 520 8.86 16.45 11.45
N ASP A 521 7.94 17.40 11.56
CA ASP A 521 7.24 17.72 12.81
C ASP A 521 5.73 17.44 12.78
N GLY A 522 5.18 17.12 11.61
CA GLY A 522 3.80 16.73 11.39
C GLY A 522 2.84 17.92 11.21
N ASP A 523 3.36 19.11 10.89
CA ASP A 523 2.54 20.31 10.65
C ASP A 523 1.99 20.44 9.22
N MET A 524 2.28 19.44 8.36
CA MET A 524 1.90 19.36 6.94
C MET A 524 2.69 20.30 6.01
N VAL A 525 3.76 20.92 6.49
CA VAL A 525 4.70 21.74 5.72
C VAL A 525 6.08 21.06 5.72
N PRO A 526 6.79 20.97 4.58
CA PRO A 526 8.09 20.32 4.58
C PRO A 526 9.23 21.21 5.15
N GLU A 527 10.08 20.62 6.00
CA GLU A 527 11.37 21.18 6.41
C GLU A 527 12.50 20.81 5.44
N VAL A 528 12.39 19.63 4.82
CA VAL A 528 13.37 19.07 3.87
C VAL A 528 12.85 19.24 2.46
N ALA A 529 13.69 19.74 1.56
CA ALA A 529 13.35 19.88 0.15
C ALA A 529 13.26 18.50 -0.53
N VAL A 530 12.05 18.14 -0.97
CA VAL A 530 11.77 16.86 -1.63
C VAL A 530 11.70 17.03 -3.14
N GLY A 531 12.35 16.12 -3.88
CA GLY A 531 12.15 15.96 -5.32
C GLY A 531 12.17 14.49 -5.72
N ARG A 532 11.34 14.13 -6.71
CA ARG A 532 11.26 12.77 -7.26
C ARG A 532 11.91 12.68 -8.63
N LEU A 533 12.72 11.65 -8.82
CA LEU A 533 13.12 11.15 -10.14
C LEU A 533 12.21 9.96 -10.46
N ALA A 534 11.14 10.19 -11.22
CA ALA A 534 10.10 9.21 -11.52
C ALA A 534 10.57 8.24 -12.63
N VAL A 535 11.45 7.33 -12.26
CA VAL A 535 12.10 6.36 -13.16
C VAL A 535 11.76 4.92 -12.76
N ASN A 536 11.48 4.09 -13.75
CA ASN A 536 11.06 2.70 -13.57
C ASN A 536 12.19 1.70 -13.80
N THR A 537 13.25 2.09 -14.51
CA THR A 537 14.38 1.21 -14.86
C THR A 537 15.71 1.89 -14.63
N LEU A 538 16.77 1.11 -14.48
CA LEU A 538 18.14 1.63 -14.37
C LEU A 538 18.55 2.46 -15.60
N THR A 539 18.05 2.15 -16.80
CA THR A 539 18.31 2.92 -18.02
C THR A 539 17.71 4.32 -17.94
N GLU A 540 16.44 4.42 -17.53
CA GLU A 540 15.78 5.71 -17.32
C GLU A 540 16.48 6.51 -16.22
N ALA A 541 16.82 5.86 -15.11
CA ALA A 541 17.54 6.50 -14.00
C ALA A 541 18.88 7.09 -14.45
N ASN A 542 19.67 6.33 -15.21
CA ASN A 542 20.93 6.84 -15.75
C ASN A 542 20.72 8.01 -16.71
N ALA A 543 19.72 7.97 -17.59
CA ALA A 543 19.44 9.06 -18.52
C ALA A 543 19.03 10.35 -17.78
N VAL A 544 18.21 10.26 -16.73
CA VAL A 544 17.84 11.42 -15.90
C VAL A 544 19.04 11.96 -15.14
N VAL A 545 19.88 11.08 -14.56
CA VAL A 545 21.13 11.50 -13.89
C VAL A 545 22.10 12.17 -14.86
N ASP A 546 22.21 11.68 -16.09
CA ASP A 546 23.06 12.30 -17.13
C ASP A 546 22.60 13.72 -17.45
N LYS A 547 21.28 13.95 -17.57
CA LYS A 547 20.73 15.31 -17.75
C LYS A 547 21.15 16.23 -16.61
N ILE A 548 21.03 15.77 -15.36
CA ILE A 548 21.36 16.55 -14.16
C ILE A 548 22.85 16.92 -14.12
N ILE A 549 23.73 15.95 -14.38
CA ILE A 549 25.18 16.14 -14.34
C ILE A 549 25.66 17.08 -15.47
N ASN A 550 25.05 16.98 -16.64
CA ASN A 550 25.45 17.76 -17.82
C ASN A 550 24.79 19.14 -17.90
N TYR A 551 23.82 19.44 -17.02
CA TYR A 551 23.12 20.72 -17.06
C TYR A 551 24.03 21.88 -16.67
N ASP A 552 24.04 22.96 -17.47
CA ASP A 552 24.78 24.17 -17.14
C ASP A 552 24.05 24.98 -16.05
N GLN A 553 24.65 24.98 -14.86
CA GLN A 553 24.13 25.63 -13.65
C GLN A 553 24.77 27.00 -13.39
N GLY A 554 25.58 27.51 -14.31
CA GLY A 554 26.32 28.77 -14.17
C GLY A 554 25.44 30.02 -14.28
N THR A 555 25.69 30.82 -15.30
CA THR A 555 24.86 31.99 -15.67
C THR A 555 24.18 31.71 -16.99
N ARG A 556 23.00 32.30 -17.24
CA ARG A 556 22.22 32.19 -18.48
C ARG A 556 22.95 32.81 -19.69
N SER A 557 24.02 32.16 -20.12
CA SER A 557 24.95 32.62 -21.16
C SER A 557 24.55 32.11 -22.54
N ALA A 558 23.95 30.92 -22.63
CA ALA A 558 23.44 30.38 -23.88
C ALA A 558 22.10 31.03 -24.27
N ASP A 559 21.85 31.20 -25.57
CA ASP A 559 20.64 31.87 -26.07
C ASP A 559 19.35 31.20 -25.60
N TRP A 560 19.32 29.86 -25.57
CA TRP A 560 18.14 29.12 -25.12
C TRP A 560 17.86 29.31 -23.62
N GLN A 561 18.89 29.58 -22.80
CA GLN A 561 18.76 29.82 -21.37
C GLN A 561 18.02 31.14 -21.08
N ARG A 562 18.00 32.07 -22.04
CA ARG A 562 17.31 33.38 -21.94
C ARG A 562 15.93 33.38 -22.59
N LYS A 563 15.33 32.23 -22.85
CA LYS A 563 14.00 32.11 -23.48
C LYS A 563 13.02 31.41 -22.56
N ALA A 564 11.79 31.90 -22.53
CA ALA A 564 10.68 31.30 -21.80
C ALA A 564 9.46 31.12 -22.70
N LEU A 565 8.78 29.99 -22.57
CA LEU A 565 7.51 29.69 -23.22
C LEU A 565 6.38 29.78 -22.19
N PHE A 566 5.40 30.64 -22.46
CA PHE A 566 4.16 30.73 -21.69
C PHE A 566 3.02 30.15 -22.52
N VAL A 567 2.41 29.10 -22.00
CA VAL A 567 1.27 28.40 -22.58
C VAL A 567 0.04 28.70 -21.73
N ALA A 568 -1.10 29.00 -22.35
CA ALA A 568 -2.35 29.23 -21.64
C ALA A 568 -3.53 28.61 -22.39
N ASP A 569 -4.44 28.04 -21.63
CA ASP A 569 -5.77 27.64 -22.09
C ASP A 569 -6.63 28.87 -22.44
N ASN A 570 -7.80 28.71 -23.05
CA ASN A 570 -8.72 29.82 -23.34
C ASN A 570 -9.49 30.28 -22.09
N PRO A 571 -9.99 31.53 -22.04
CA PRO A 571 -10.83 32.00 -20.95
C PRO A 571 -12.03 31.07 -20.69
N ASP A 572 -12.30 30.78 -19.43
CA ASP A 572 -13.40 29.95 -18.95
C ASP A 572 -14.29 30.77 -18.00
N PRO A 573 -15.60 30.88 -18.24
CA PRO A 573 -16.51 31.61 -17.35
C PRO A 573 -16.56 31.10 -15.90
N ALA A 574 -16.29 29.82 -15.66
CA ALA A 574 -16.29 29.19 -14.34
C ALA A 574 -14.91 29.19 -13.66
N ALA A 575 -13.81 29.18 -14.43
CA ALA A 575 -12.45 29.07 -13.89
C ALA A 575 -11.59 30.35 -14.02
N GLY A 576 -11.92 31.25 -14.94
CA GLY A 576 -11.24 32.55 -15.14
C GLY A 576 -10.54 32.71 -16.50
N ASP A 577 -9.86 33.85 -16.67
CA ASP A 577 -9.12 34.19 -17.90
C ASP A 577 -7.65 33.78 -17.77
N PHE A 578 -7.31 32.56 -18.22
CA PHE A 578 -5.95 32.03 -18.12
C PHE A 578 -4.91 32.84 -18.92
N PRO A 579 -5.19 33.32 -20.16
CA PRO A 579 -4.27 34.20 -20.89
C PRO A 579 -3.95 35.49 -20.13
N ALA A 580 -4.95 36.16 -19.55
CA ALA A 580 -4.76 37.36 -18.75
C ALA A 580 -3.96 37.06 -17.47
N ALA A 581 -4.27 35.95 -16.78
CA ALA A 581 -3.52 35.50 -15.61
C ALA A 581 -2.04 35.23 -15.94
N SER A 582 -1.74 34.68 -17.11
CA SER A 582 -0.37 34.50 -17.61
C SER A 582 0.31 35.82 -17.97
N ASP A 583 -0.41 36.76 -18.60
CA ASP A 583 0.15 38.08 -18.92
C ASP A 583 0.51 38.87 -17.64
N ILE A 584 -0.21 38.69 -16.53
CA ILE A 584 0.16 39.26 -15.20
C ILE A 584 1.51 38.72 -14.70
N ILE A 585 1.76 37.43 -14.87
CA ILE A 585 3.00 36.79 -14.45
C ILE A 585 4.18 37.24 -15.30
N ILE A 586 3.97 37.36 -16.61
CA ILE A 586 4.98 37.90 -17.53
C ILE A 586 5.36 39.32 -17.14
N ALA A 587 4.37 40.17 -16.80
CA ALA A 587 4.62 41.57 -16.49
C ALA A 587 5.31 41.81 -15.13
N ASN A 588 4.99 41.01 -14.10
CA ASN A 588 5.32 41.37 -12.70
C ASN A 588 6.21 40.35 -11.96
N HIS A 589 6.34 39.13 -12.50
CA HIS A 589 7.00 38.02 -11.82
C HIS A 589 8.00 37.27 -12.72
N THR A 590 8.26 37.77 -13.93
CA THR A 590 9.20 37.16 -14.87
C THR A 590 10.43 38.07 -15.03
N PRO A 591 11.66 37.52 -14.95
CA PRO A 591 12.87 38.29 -15.15
C PRO A 591 12.91 38.99 -16.51
N GLN A 592 13.38 40.23 -16.54
CA GLN A 592 13.46 41.03 -17.77
C GLN A 592 14.50 40.49 -18.78
N ASP A 593 15.44 39.65 -18.33
CA ASP A 593 16.43 39.01 -19.19
C ASP A 593 15.89 37.79 -19.95
N LEU A 594 14.62 37.41 -19.73
CA LEU A 594 13.96 36.34 -20.48
C LEU A 594 13.14 36.90 -21.65
N GLU A 595 13.45 36.41 -22.85
CA GLU A 595 12.63 36.55 -24.04
C GLU A 595 11.42 35.62 -23.95
N VAL A 596 10.22 36.20 -23.92
CA VAL A 596 8.96 35.46 -23.72
C VAL A 596 8.26 35.17 -25.05
N THR A 597 8.05 33.89 -25.34
CA THR A 597 7.15 33.39 -26.40
C THR A 597 5.80 33.00 -25.78
N ARG A 598 4.69 33.38 -26.40
CA ARG A 598 3.32 33.03 -25.96
C ARG A 598 2.71 32.01 -26.93
N ALA A 599 2.19 30.91 -26.40
CA ALA A 599 1.36 29.94 -27.10
C ALA A 599 0.01 29.82 -26.39
N TYR A 600 -0.86 30.83 -26.57
CA TYR A 600 -2.18 30.88 -25.96
C TYR A 600 -3.22 30.27 -26.91
N LEU A 601 -4.02 29.33 -26.41
CA LEU A 601 -5.00 28.59 -27.21
C LEU A 601 -6.03 29.52 -27.85
N SER A 602 -6.66 30.38 -27.05
CA SER A 602 -7.47 31.49 -27.53
C SER A 602 -7.48 32.61 -26.50
N ARG A 603 -7.78 33.85 -26.94
CA ARG A 603 -8.11 34.98 -26.05
C ARG A 603 -9.61 35.23 -25.94
N SER A 604 -10.42 34.35 -26.55
CA SER A 604 -11.87 34.40 -26.51
C SER A 604 -12.41 33.27 -25.63
N PRO A 605 -13.51 33.49 -24.86
CA PRO A 605 -14.20 32.41 -24.16
C PRO A 605 -15.03 31.51 -25.11
N SER A 606 -15.04 31.80 -26.41
CA SER A 606 -15.67 30.91 -27.39
C SER A 606 -14.82 29.66 -27.59
N PRO A 607 -15.44 28.50 -27.89
CA PRO A 607 -14.69 27.28 -28.17
C PRO A 607 -13.63 27.51 -29.25
N PRO A 608 -12.38 27.07 -29.03
CA PRO A 608 -11.30 27.28 -29.98
C PRO A 608 -11.55 26.50 -31.28
N THR A 609 -11.12 27.09 -32.39
CA THR A 609 -11.18 26.45 -33.71
C THR A 609 -10.10 25.38 -33.85
N GLN A 610 -10.31 24.42 -34.75
CA GLN A 610 -9.28 23.40 -35.03
C GLN A 610 -7.95 24.02 -35.49
N ALA A 611 -7.99 25.14 -36.20
CA ALA A 611 -6.78 25.85 -36.63
C ALA A 611 -6.00 26.45 -35.45
N GLU A 612 -6.69 27.04 -34.46
CA GLU A 612 -6.07 27.54 -33.22
C GLU A 612 -5.45 26.41 -32.41
N ILE A 613 -6.14 25.26 -32.28
CA ILE A 613 -5.62 24.07 -31.59
C ILE A 613 -4.33 23.59 -32.27
N GLN A 614 -4.33 23.40 -33.59
CA GLN A 614 -3.14 22.94 -34.32
C GLN A 614 -1.99 23.95 -34.28
N ALA A 615 -2.28 25.25 -34.41
CA ALA A 615 -1.27 26.29 -34.30
C ALA A 615 -0.63 26.32 -32.91
N THR A 616 -1.43 26.14 -31.86
CA THR A 616 -0.93 26.10 -30.46
C THR A 616 -0.07 24.86 -30.22
N ARG A 617 -0.51 23.67 -30.65
CA ARG A 617 0.26 22.42 -30.58
C ARG A 617 1.61 22.56 -31.28
N GLN A 618 1.62 23.14 -32.49
CA GLN A 618 2.83 23.37 -33.26
C GLN A 618 3.76 24.37 -32.58
N ALA A 619 3.21 25.50 -32.08
CA ALA A 619 3.98 26.52 -31.38
C ALA A 619 4.66 25.96 -30.11
N ILE A 620 3.96 25.14 -29.32
CA ILE A 620 4.53 24.47 -28.14
C ILE A 620 5.69 23.57 -28.56
N SER A 621 5.45 22.66 -29.52
CA SER A 621 6.45 21.70 -29.99
C SER A 621 7.69 22.39 -30.58
N ASP A 622 7.52 23.35 -31.48
CA ASP A 622 8.63 24.06 -32.12
C ASP A 622 9.45 24.86 -31.12
N THR A 623 8.79 25.54 -30.18
CA THR A 623 9.46 26.37 -29.19
C THR A 623 10.30 25.50 -28.25
N ILE A 624 9.75 24.40 -27.72
CA ILE A 624 10.50 23.46 -26.87
C ILE A 624 11.70 22.88 -27.63
N GLN A 625 11.49 22.44 -28.87
CA GLN A 625 12.56 21.87 -29.69
C GLN A 625 13.67 22.87 -30.05
N SER A 626 13.33 24.14 -30.25
CA SER A 626 14.32 25.20 -30.49
C SER A 626 15.23 25.46 -29.28
N GLY A 627 14.71 25.15 -28.08
CA GLY A 627 15.35 25.31 -26.79
C GLY A 627 14.82 26.52 -26.05
N VAL A 628 14.24 26.27 -24.88
CA VAL A 628 13.84 27.27 -23.89
C VAL A 628 14.27 26.83 -22.51
N TRP A 629 14.44 27.81 -21.61
CA TRP A 629 14.84 27.56 -20.24
C TRP A 629 13.65 27.24 -19.34
N MET A 630 12.53 27.90 -19.57
CA MET A 630 11.32 27.75 -18.79
C MET A 630 10.13 27.53 -19.71
N VAL A 631 9.33 26.52 -19.40
CA VAL A 631 7.98 26.34 -19.93
C VAL A 631 7.02 26.52 -18.77
N GLN A 632 5.98 27.30 -18.98
CA GLN A 632 4.99 27.52 -17.95
C GLN A 632 3.58 27.41 -18.54
N TYR A 633 2.72 26.64 -17.88
CA TYR A 633 1.36 26.39 -18.33
C TYR A 633 0.34 26.78 -17.25
N MET A 634 -0.75 27.41 -17.67
CA MET A 634 -1.93 27.70 -16.84
C MET A 634 -3.20 27.34 -17.60
N GLY A 635 -4.07 26.56 -16.99
CA GLY A 635 -5.32 26.14 -17.62
C GLY A 635 -5.90 24.86 -17.04
N HIS A 636 -6.82 24.23 -17.78
CA HIS A 636 -7.33 22.91 -17.41
C HIS A 636 -6.30 21.81 -17.61
N GLY A 637 -6.41 20.73 -16.85
CA GLY A 637 -5.48 19.62 -16.94
C GLY A 637 -6.14 18.29 -16.63
N ALA A 638 -5.58 17.24 -17.19
CA ALA A 638 -5.76 15.87 -16.74
C ALA A 638 -4.38 15.22 -16.67
N ILE A 639 -4.31 13.99 -16.14
CA ILE A 639 -3.05 13.25 -15.93
C ILE A 639 -2.15 13.33 -17.17
N GLN A 640 -2.70 13.09 -18.35
CA GLN A 640 -1.94 12.95 -19.58
C GLN A 640 -1.92 14.18 -20.51
N LEU A 641 -2.61 15.28 -20.19
CA LEU A 641 -2.82 16.38 -21.15
C LEU A 641 -3.08 17.77 -20.53
N TRP A 642 -2.78 18.80 -21.32
CA TRP A 642 -3.11 20.21 -21.11
C TRP A 642 -4.32 20.62 -21.96
N ALA A 643 -5.26 21.35 -21.35
CA ALA A 643 -6.54 21.81 -21.91
C ALA A 643 -7.48 20.68 -22.38
N GLY A 644 -8.80 20.93 -22.41
CA GLY A 644 -9.77 19.94 -22.91
C GLY A 644 -9.52 19.52 -24.38
N GLU A 645 -8.87 20.40 -25.14
CA GLU A 645 -8.51 20.27 -26.54
C GLU A 645 -7.21 19.47 -26.78
N ALA A 646 -6.55 19.01 -25.72
CA ALA A 646 -5.28 18.28 -25.75
C ALA A 646 -4.19 19.04 -26.54
N ILE A 647 -3.89 20.28 -26.15
CA ILE A 647 -2.88 21.11 -26.82
C ILE A 647 -1.43 20.67 -26.52
N TRP A 648 -1.24 19.84 -25.51
CA TRP A 648 0.00 19.14 -25.20
C TRP A 648 -0.35 17.87 -24.43
N GLN A 649 0.22 16.72 -24.80
CA GLN A 649 -0.11 15.43 -24.19
C GLN A 649 1.07 14.46 -24.20
N THR A 650 1.01 13.42 -23.37
CA THR A 650 2.10 12.44 -23.23
C THR A 650 2.52 11.78 -24.55
N SER A 651 1.60 11.63 -25.51
CA SER A 651 1.91 11.11 -26.85
C SER A 651 2.75 12.04 -27.72
N ASP A 652 2.85 13.33 -27.36
CA ASP A 652 3.67 14.32 -28.07
C ASP A 652 5.14 14.29 -27.60
N VAL A 653 5.40 13.84 -26.36
CA VAL A 653 6.74 13.81 -25.74
C VAL A 653 7.76 12.96 -26.51
N PRO A 654 7.43 11.75 -27.04
CA PRO A 654 8.36 10.97 -27.85
C PRO A 654 8.88 11.69 -29.11
N GLY A 655 8.21 12.76 -29.55
CA GLY A 655 8.64 13.61 -30.66
C GLY A 655 9.75 14.61 -30.28
N LEU A 656 10.00 14.87 -28.99
CA LEU A 656 10.96 15.89 -28.55
C LEU A 656 12.40 15.53 -28.86
N ARG A 657 13.14 16.49 -29.41
CA ARG A 657 14.56 16.39 -29.79
C ARG A 657 15.40 17.57 -29.27
N ASN A 658 14.97 18.19 -28.17
CA ASN A 658 15.64 19.36 -27.59
C ASN A 658 17.01 19.05 -26.95
N ALA A 659 17.44 17.78 -26.91
CA ALA A 659 18.77 17.35 -26.44
C ALA A 659 19.11 17.97 -25.08
N ASP A 660 20.24 18.65 -24.96
CA ASP A 660 20.72 19.26 -23.70
C ASP A 660 20.03 20.60 -23.37
N LYS A 661 19.12 21.10 -24.21
CA LYS A 661 18.35 22.33 -23.99
C LYS A 661 17.08 22.01 -23.19
N LEU A 662 17.28 21.67 -21.93
CA LEU A 662 16.25 21.11 -21.07
C LEU A 662 15.57 22.22 -20.25
N PRO A 663 14.27 22.51 -20.47
CA PRO A 663 13.54 23.49 -19.67
C PRO A 663 13.19 22.95 -18.28
N ILE A 664 13.03 23.87 -17.34
CA ILE A 664 12.12 23.65 -16.21
C ILE A 664 10.68 23.81 -16.69
N VAL A 665 9.79 22.92 -16.27
CA VAL A 665 8.36 22.95 -16.62
C VAL A 665 7.57 23.28 -15.36
N LEU A 666 6.76 24.33 -15.39
CA LEU A 666 5.93 24.74 -14.26
C LEU A 666 4.47 24.72 -14.69
N THR A 667 3.67 23.82 -14.12
CA THR A 667 2.26 23.68 -14.48
C THR A 667 1.36 24.14 -13.33
N PHE A 668 0.31 24.86 -13.71
CA PHE A 668 -0.72 25.37 -12.83
C PHE A 668 -2.07 24.97 -13.43
N ASN A 669 -2.39 23.69 -13.22
CA ASN A 669 -3.57 23.00 -13.72
C ASN A 669 -3.99 21.86 -12.76
N CYS A 670 -4.82 20.92 -13.20
CA CYS A 670 -5.15 19.70 -12.44
C CYS A 670 -4.31 18.51 -12.91
N LEU A 671 -3.81 17.70 -11.98
CA LEU A 671 -3.31 16.32 -12.18
C LEU A 671 -2.10 16.09 -13.11
N ASP A 672 -1.48 17.13 -13.67
CA ASP A 672 -0.28 16.99 -14.54
C ASP A 672 0.89 16.23 -13.88
N GLY A 673 0.98 16.35 -12.54
CA GLY A 673 1.91 15.64 -11.68
C GLY A 673 1.31 14.42 -10.97
N TYR A 674 0.16 13.89 -11.41
CA TYR A 674 -0.39 12.65 -10.84
C TYR A 674 0.41 11.44 -11.37
N PHE A 675 1.54 11.14 -10.72
CA PHE A 675 2.43 10.04 -11.11
C PHE A 675 1.97 8.68 -10.58
N ALA A 676 1.06 8.65 -9.60
CA ALA A 676 0.73 7.43 -8.87
C ALA A 676 -0.18 6.44 -9.62
N HIS A 677 -0.49 6.64 -10.91
CA HIS A 677 -1.40 5.77 -11.66
C HIS A 677 -0.64 4.70 -12.48
N PRO A 678 -0.97 3.40 -12.38
CA PRO A 678 -0.18 2.32 -12.99
C PRO A 678 -0.30 2.21 -14.53
N VAL A 679 -1.27 2.89 -15.13
CA VAL A 679 -1.58 2.83 -16.57
C VAL A 679 -1.43 4.18 -17.27
N THR A 680 -2.13 5.21 -16.79
CA THR A 680 -2.08 6.59 -17.28
C THR A 680 -0.92 7.35 -16.64
N PHE A 681 0.05 7.79 -17.43
CA PHE A 681 1.21 8.52 -16.93
C PHE A 681 1.01 10.03 -16.98
N GLY A 682 1.55 10.72 -15.98
CA GLY A 682 1.66 12.16 -15.88
C GLY A 682 2.53 12.76 -17.00
N LEU A 683 2.20 13.97 -17.43
CA LEU A 683 3.04 14.73 -18.37
C LEU A 683 4.41 15.07 -17.75
N ALA A 684 4.43 15.43 -16.46
CA ALA A 684 5.64 15.78 -15.73
C ALA A 684 6.66 14.62 -15.68
N GLU A 685 6.24 13.42 -15.28
CA GLU A 685 7.09 12.23 -15.25
C GLU A 685 7.54 11.82 -16.67
N THR A 686 6.66 11.93 -17.66
CA THR A 686 6.95 11.53 -19.04
C THR A 686 8.00 12.44 -19.67
N MET A 687 7.91 13.75 -19.45
CA MET A 687 8.93 14.70 -19.91
C MET A 687 10.26 14.55 -19.16
N GLN A 688 10.23 14.27 -17.86
CA GLN A 688 11.43 14.08 -17.05
C GLN A 688 12.24 12.87 -17.54
N ARG A 689 11.59 11.72 -17.76
CA ARG A 689 12.27 10.47 -18.14
C ARG A 689 12.57 10.32 -19.63
N HIS A 690 12.09 11.22 -20.48
CA HIS A 690 12.31 11.16 -21.93
C HIS A 690 13.82 11.18 -22.29
N ILE A 691 14.30 10.19 -23.02
CA ILE A 691 15.72 10.08 -23.40
C ILE A 691 16.00 10.98 -24.60
N GLY A 692 17.06 11.78 -24.54
CA GLY A 692 17.48 12.66 -25.65
C GLY A 692 16.70 13.99 -25.73
N GLY A 693 16.00 14.39 -24.67
CA GLY A 693 15.31 15.67 -24.57
C GLY A 693 14.40 15.73 -23.35
N GLY A 694 13.25 16.39 -23.48
CA GLY A 694 12.27 16.51 -22.41
C GLY A 694 12.58 17.68 -21.49
N SER A 695 12.37 17.53 -20.18
CA SER A 695 12.64 18.55 -19.17
C SER A 695 13.83 18.20 -18.27
N ILE A 696 14.42 19.21 -17.62
CA ILE A 696 15.41 19.00 -16.55
C ILE A 696 14.71 18.77 -15.20
N ALA A 697 13.59 19.46 -15.00
CA ALA A 697 12.72 19.32 -13.85
C ALA A 697 11.30 19.79 -14.19
N ALA A 698 10.32 19.39 -13.40
CA ALA A 698 8.98 19.95 -13.42
C ALA A 698 8.45 20.21 -12.00
N ILE A 699 7.68 21.29 -11.81
CA ILE A 699 6.85 21.50 -10.62
C ILE A 699 5.41 21.44 -11.09
N SER A 700 4.72 20.39 -10.68
CA SER A 700 3.39 20.04 -11.18
C SER A 700 2.47 19.56 -10.05
N PRO A 701 1.17 19.90 -10.10
CA PRO A 701 0.20 19.46 -9.11
C PRO A 701 -0.16 17.99 -9.28
N SER A 702 -0.15 17.25 -8.19
CA SER A 702 -0.59 15.86 -8.11
C SER A 702 -2.08 15.70 -7.80
N GLY A 703 -2.82 16.79 -7.60
CA GLY A 703 -4.24 16.78 -7.29
C GLY A 703 -5.04 17.70 -8.21
N LEU A 704 -6.33 17.80 -7.92
CA LEU A 704 -7.21 18.86 -8.40
C LEU A 704 -6.88 20.19 -7.70
N GLY A 705 -7.38 21.29 -8.25
CA GLY A 705 -7.17 22.60 -7.66
C GLY A 705 -7.98 23.70 -8.31
N LEU A 706 -7.98 24.86 -7.64
CA LEU A 706 -8.61 26.08 -8.12
C LEU A 706 -7.59 26.96 -8.82
N ALA A 707 -8.00 27.54 -9.94
CA ALA A 707 -7.18 28.49 -10.71
C ALA A 707 -6.74 29.69 -9.86
N SER A 708 -7.57 30.17 -8.92
CA SER A 708 -7.23 31.27 -8.02
C SER A 708 -6.05 30.93 -7.11
N ASP A 709 -6.11 29.79 -6.44
CA ASP A 709 -5.11 29.40 -5.44
C ASP A 709 -3.77 29.11 -6.12
N GLN A 710 -3.82 28.42 -7.27
CA GLN A 710 -2.65 28.13 -8.08
C GLN A 710 -2.01 29.39 -8.64
N GLN A 711 -2.79 30.40 -9.00
CA GLN A 711 -2.26 31.68 -9.46
C GLN A 711 -1.53 32.44 -8.33
N GLU A 712 -2.02 32.39 -7.09
CA GLU A 712 -1.30 33.00 -5.95
C GLU A 712 -0.02 32.20 -5.61
N PHE A 713 -0.09 30.86 -5.61
CA PHE A 713 1.09 30.03 -5.41
C PHE A 713 2.15 30.26 -6.50
N ARG A 714 1.73 30.41 -7.76
CA ARG A 714 2.57 30.74 -8.91
C ARG A 714 3.34 32.04 -8.71
N LYS A 715 2.67 33.11 -8.24
CA LYS A 715 3.34 34.39 -7.96
C LYS A 715 4.43 34.24 -6.91
N LEU A 716 4.10 33.57 -5.81
CA LEU A 716 5.04 33.33 -4.69
C LEU A 716 6.23 32.50 -5.15
N LEU A 717 6.00 31.39 -5.86
CA LEU A 717 7.07 30.54 -6.36
C LEU A 717 8.04 31.30 -7.26
N LEU A 718 7.53 32.09 -8.20
CA LEU A 718 8.37 32.86 -9.12
C LEU A 718 9.11 34.00 -8.43
N ASP A 719 8.48 34.64 -7.42
CA ASP A 719 9.16 35.67 -6.62
C ASP A 719 10.29 35.09 -5.79
N VAL A 720 10.09 33.92 -5.16
CA VAL A 720 11.15 33.18 -4.47
C VAL A 720 12.28 32.80 -5.45
N MET A 721 11.94 32.26 -6.62
CA MET A 721 12.94 31.84 -7.60
C MET A 721 13.74 33.01 -8.19
N PHE A 722 13.10 34.15 -8.42
CA PHE A 722 13.67 35.20 -9.29
C PHE A 722 13.94 36.54 -8.60
N LYS A 723 13.13 36.93 -7.62
CA LYS A 723 13.32 38.18 -6.86
C LYS A 723 14.17 37.94 -5.62
N GLU A 724 13.93 36.83 -4.92
CA GLU A 724 14.76 36.39 -3.79
C GLU A 724 16.02 35.63 -4.23
N ASP A 725 16.13 35.31 -5.53
CA ASP A 725 17.25 34.58 -6.16
C ASP A 725 17.55 33.22 -5.48
N VAL A 726 16.50 32.53 -5.03
CA VAL A 726 16.62 31.15 -4.52
C VAL A 726 16.71 30.20 -5.70
N ARG A 727 17.94 29.78 -6.00
CA ARG A 727 18.25 29.05 -7.25
C ARG A 727 18.25 27.53 -7.12
N GLU A 728 18.35 26.95 -5.92
CA GLU A 728 18.11 25.52 -5.73
C GLU A 728 16.60 25.24 -5.79
N LEU A 729 16.16 24.43 -6.76
CA LEU A 729 14.74 24.22 -7.06
C LEU A 729 13.93 23.72 -5.86
N GLY A 730 14.45 22.73 -5.14
CA GLY A 730 13.78 22.17 -3.97
C GLY A 730 13.66 23.19 -2.84
N THR A 731 14.71 24.00 -2.62
CA THR A 731 14.71 25.08 -1.63
C THR A 731 13.68 26.15 -2.01
N ALA A 732 13.62 26.53 -3.28
CA ALA A 732 12.66 27.52 -3.79
C ALA A 732 11.22 27.03 -3.58
N LEU A 733 10.91 25.79 -3.95
CA LEU A 733 9.57 25.22 -3.76
C LEU A 733 9.20 25.11 -2.27
N THR A 734 10.12 24.64 -1.43
CA THR A 734 9.89 24.51 0.03
C THR A 734 9.68 25.87 0.69
N THR A 735 10.45 26.88 0.28
CA THR A 735 10.29 28.26 0.75
C THR A 735 8.95 28.84 0.31
N ALA A 736 8.56 28.64 -0.96
CA ALA A 736 7.26 29.09 -1.48
C ALA A 736 6.10 28.44 -0.72
N LYS A 737 6.18 27.13 -0.42
CA LYS A 737 5.20 26.41 0.41
C LYS A 737 5.07 27.00 1.82
N ARG A 738 6.20 27.29 2.47
CA ARG A 738 6.21 27.91 3.81
C ARG A 738 5.62 29.31 3.79
N GLN A 739 6.00 30.15 2.81
CA GLN A 739 5.42 31.49 2.66
C GLN A 739 3.92 31.41 2.36
N TYR A 740 3.50 30.48 1.50
CA TYR A 740 2.08 30.25 1.21
C TYR A 740 1.31 29.85 2.48
N TYR A 741 1.84 28.93 3.28
CA TYR A 741 1.26 28.55 4.57
C TYR A 741 1.12 29.75 5.52
N GLN A 742 2.15 30.61 5.61
CA GLN A 742 2.10 31.80 6.47
C GLN A 742 1.02 32.80 6.07
N ILE A 743 0.67 32.86 4.78
CA ILE A 743 -0.33 33.79 4.25
C ILE A 743 -1.74 33.18 4.29
N TYR A 744 -1.88 31.91 3.90
CA TYR A 744 -3.18 31.27 3.64
C TYR A 744 -3.54 30.13 4.61
N GLY A 745 -2.62 29.75 5.51
CA GLY A 745 -2.77 28.57 6.37
C GLY A 745 -2.54 27.26 5.61
N ASN A 746 -2.98 26.15 6.20
CA ASN A 746 -2.88 24.84 5.56
C ASN A 746 -3.81 24.78 4.33
N ASN A 747 -3.23 24.50 3.17
CA ASN A 747 -3.90 24.44 1.87
C ASN A 747 -3.33 23.26 1.08
N TYR A 748 -4.19 22.57 0.31
CA TYR A 748 -3.85 21.39 -0.48
C TYR A 748 -2.62 21.58 -1.39
N LEU A 749 -2.37 22.79 -1.91
CA LEU A 749 -1.22 23.09 -2.77
C LEU A 749 0.14 22.89 -2.08
N ILE A 750 0.20 23.03 -0.75
CA ILE A 750 1.42 22.76 0.01
C ILE A 750 1.82 21.29 -0.16
N GLN A 751 0.84 20.38 -0.17
CA GLN A 751 1.08 18.95 -0.28
C GLN A 751 1.10 18.46 -1.73
N THR A 752 0.29 19.04 -2.62
CA THR A 752 0.09 18.53 -3.98
C THR A 752 1.05 19.11 -5.02
N MET A 753 1.66 20.29 -4.79
CA MET A 753 2.68 20.82 -5.71
C MET A 753 3.99 20.02 -5.57
N THR A 754 4.26 19.16 -6.54
CA THR A 754 5.33 18.15 -6.49
C THR A 754 6.46 18.51 -7.43
N LEU A 755 7.71 18.37 -6.95
CA LEU A 755 8.92 18.53 -7.77
C LEU A 755 9.30 17.18 -8.39
N PHE A 756 9.24 17.10 -9.72
CA PHE A 756 9.87 16.06 -10.53
C PHE A 756 11.26 16.54 -10.94
N GLY A 757 12.27 16.24 -10.12
CA GLY A 757 13.63 16.66 -10.37
C GLY A 757 14.53 16.39 -9.17
N ASP A 758 15.81 16.67 -9.35
CA ASP A 758 16.75 16.74 -8.24
C ASP A 758 16.46 18.01 -7.42
N PRO A 759 16.07 17.90 -6.13
CA PRO A 759 15.78 19.06 -5.29
C PRO A 759 17.00 19.93 -5.03
N ALA A 760 18.21 19.38 -5.14
CA ALA A 760 19.46 20.12 -5.00
C ALA A 760 19.95 20.74 -6.33
N LEU A 761 19.22 20.54 -7.44
CA LEU A 761 19.52 21.14 -8.73
C LEU A 761 19.49 22.67 -8.61
N ARG A 762 20.61 23.30 -8.95
CA ARG A 762 20.74 24.74 -8.99
C ARG A 762 20.48 25.25 -10.40
N LEU A 763 19.52 26.15 -10.55
CA LEU A 763 19.23 26.80 -11.82
C LEU A 763 20.32 27.82 -12.20
N PRO A 764 20.59 28.07 -13.50
CA PRO A 764 21.48 29.13 -13.93
C PRO A 764 20.91 30.51 -13.56
N GLY A 765 21.80 31.40 -13.13
CA GLY A 765 21.45 32.75 -12.69
C GLY A 765 21.39 33.71 -13.87
N PRO A 766 20.91 34.95 -13.68
CA PRO A 766 20.95 35.96 -14.74
C PRO A 766 22.38 36.13 -15.27
N ALA A 767 22.52 36.36 -16.58
CA ALA A 767 23.79 36.86 -17.11
C ALA A 767 24.08 38.20 -16.42
N GLY A 768 25.32 38.40 -15.96
CA GLY A 768 25.70 39.60 -15.21
C GLY A 768 25.21 40.88 -15.89
N GLN A 769 24.63 41.80 -15.11
CA GLN A 769 24.32 43.16 -15.57
C GLN A 769 25.59 43.94 -15.91
#